data_AF-A0A512DVS5-F1
#
_entry.id   AF-A0A512DVS5-F1
#
_cell.length_a   1.000
_cell.length_b   1.000
_cell.length_c   1.000
_cell.angle_alpha   90.00
_cell.angle_beta   90.00
_cell.angle_gamma   90.00
#
_symmetry.space_group_name_H-M   'P 1'
#
loop_
_entity.id
_entity.type
_entity.pdbx_description
1 polymer ?
#
loop_
_entity_poly.entity_id
_entity_poly.type
_entity_poly.pdbx_seq_one_letter_code
_entity_poly.pdbx_strand_id
1 'polypeptide(L)'
;MKGKSPALPDLSGVVSNLPWVQAAGKALFWDQTVGSDTVACATCHFRAGADPRITNQVDPGLLGGNTVFGASNGSGLMGSGQAAGPNITLKPKDFPFRRLSDPTDADSTVLFDSNDVASSQGTYAGDFVSSKKQPKQTPRATNTDRCDALVHPVFNVDGHGVRKVEPRNSPTAINAVFNHRNFWDGRANNVFNGSGVFGLRDTRMNASARLVVKQPDGTLKLQALELKNASAASQAVGPALSEFEMSCAGRTFADVGRKLLSQQALQLQTVDMQDSLFGRKGPVGDMVAASRIGLKFTYREMIKNGFDKKFWGDTNKYKIKDNNDGTASLVPDSNGYTQIELNFPLFFGMSIMMYEATLISDDSPFDRDQLTAAQKRGKEVFEGKGKCIACHDGPLFSKAAGVGPKGLDNSQVERMLMKDGEPAIYDNGFYNIGVRPTAEDIGLGGTDPYGVPLSFTKQWVTGQRVDKFKVKPCEFEVPFPGQEAAGCSEDSLPEGLDLKSQRIAVNGAFKTPILRNIALTPPYFHNGGQASLAQVVAFYNRGGDFSNPEKDPDVTRLGLTQTEQDNLVAFLQSLTDDRVRCSRAPFDHPELLVPDGHKPGVYKKDGRLADKLRTLSATGAAGDASGSCLANAGDLFEIARNINGLPLKP
;
A
#
# COMPACT_ATOMS: atom_id res chain seq x y z
N MET A 1 -0.50 17.32 13.46
CA MET A 1 -1.05 15.99 13.84
C MET A 1 -0.85 15.62 15.30
N LYS A 2 0.01 16.34 16.04
CA LYS A 2 0.40 15.99 17.41
C LYS A 2 -0.77 15.60 18.32
N GLY A 3 -0.71 14.37 18.84
CA GLY A 3 -1.71 13.83 19.78
C GLY A 3 -3.07 13.46 19.17
N LYS A 4 -3.17 13.41 17.83
CA LYS A 4 -4.37 12.91 17.14
C LYS A 4 -4.20 11.43 16.80
N SER A 5 -5.19 10.62 17.17
CA SER A 5 -5.24 9.19 16.83
C SER A 5 -6.18 8.93 15.65
N PRO A 6 -5.93 7.87 14.86
CA PRO A 6 -6.88 7.41 13.86
C PRO A 6 -8.18 6.93 14.51
N ALA A 7 -9.27 6.98 13.76
CA ALA A 7 -10.47 6.24 14.13
C ALA A 7 -10.19 4.75 13.95
N LEU A 8 -10.36 3.95 15.01
CA LEU A 8 -10.21 2.50 14.96
C LEU A 8 -11.58 1.82 15.07
N PRO A 9 -11.74 0.58 14.54
CA PRO A 9 -12.94 -0.22 14.74
C PRO A 9 -13.19 -0.50 16.22
N ASP A 10 -14.43 -0.80 16.56
CA ASP A 10 -14.73 -1.43 17.85
C ASP A 10 -14.08 -2.83 17.89
N LEU A 11 -13.15 -3.00 18.82
CA LEU A 11 -12.39 -4.23 19.00
C LEU A 11 -13.06 -5.18 20.02
N SER A 12 -14.17 -4.77 20.62
CA SER A 12 -14.85 -5.50 21.70
C SER A 12 -15.28 -6.89 21.23
N GLY A 13 -14.86 -7.90 22.00
CA GLY A 13 -15.14 -9.30 21.66
C GLY A 13 -14.38 -9.81 20.42
N VAL A 14 -13.41 -9.07 19.90
CA VAL A 14 -12.46 -9.53 18.86
C VAL A 14 -11.05 -9.62 19.43
N VAL A 15 -10.58 -8.52 20.02
CA VAL A 15 -9.26 -8.42 20.64
C VAL A 15 -9.40 -8.52 22.16
N SER A 16 -8.65 -9.45 22.74
CA SER A 16 -8.58 -9.64 24.20
C SER A 16 -7.36 -8.95 24.81
N ASN A 17 -6.29 -8.74 24.03
CA ASN A 17 -5.08 -8.05 24.50
C ASN A 17 -4.38 -7.31 23.35
N LEU A 18 -4.54 -5.99 23.31
CA LEU A 18 -4.02 -5.16 22.23
C LEU A 18 -2.48 -5.20 22.08
N PRO A 19 -1.67 -5.09 23.16
CA PRO A 19 -0.22 -5.24 23.06
C PRO A 19 0.25 -6.52 22.34
N TRP A 20 -0.39 -7.66 22.61
CA TRP A 20 -0.06 -8.92 21.90
C TRP A 20 -0.43 -8.87 20.42
N VAL A 21 -1.56 -8.25 20.07
CA VAL A 21 -1.99 -8.06 18.68
C VAL A 21 -1.03 -7.15 17.92
N GLN A 22 -0.56 -6.07 18.54
CA GLN A 22 0.43 -5.14 17.97
C GLN A 22 1.80 -5.81 17.77
N ALA A 23 2.26 -6.57 18.77
CA ALA A 23 3.49 -7.36 18.65
C ALA A 23 3.39 -8.40 17.52
N ALA A 24 2.27 -9.12 17.42
CA ALA A 24 2.01 -10.03 16.31
C ALA A 24 2.01 -9.30 14.96
N GLY A 25 1.45 -8.09 14.92
CA GLY A 25 1.42 -7.24 13.74
C GLY A 25 2.80 -6.86 13.23
N LYS A 26 3.65 -6.32 14.11
CA LYS A 26 5.04 -5.99 13.78
C LYS A 26 5.78 -7.25 13.32
N ALA A 27 5.58 -8.38 14.00
CA ALA A 27 6.23 -9.62 13.60
C ALA A 27 5.79 -10.04 12.20
N LEU A 28 4.48 -10.14 11.93
CA LEU A 28 3.94 -10.56 10.63
C LEU A 28 4.29 -9.60 9.48
N PHE A 29 4.29 -8.28 9.72
CA PHE A 29 4.66 -7.29 8.71
C PHE A 29 6.10 -7.48 8.23
N TRP A 30 7.01 -7.81 9.15
CA TRP A 30 8.43 -7.97 8.87
C TRP A 30 8.83 -9.42 8.52
N ASP A 31 8.05 -10.43 8.88
CA ASP A 31 8.48 -11.83 8.77
C ASP A 31 8.57 -12.35 7.32
N GLN A 32 9.79 -12.69 6.91
CA GLN A 32 10.08 -13.21 5.57
C GLN A 32 9.48 -14.60 5.32
N THR A 33 9.03 -15.30 6.36
CA THR A 33 8.34 -16.59 6.23
C THR A 33 6.88 -16.47 5.85
N VAL A 34 6.29 -15.25 5.87
CA VAL A 34 4.92 -15.02 5.39
C VAL A 34 4.83 -15.36 3.90
N GLY A 35 5.65 -14.73 3.06
CA GLY A 35 5.72 -15.01 1.62
C GLY A 35 6.31 -16.39 1.31
N SER A 36 6.25 -16.81 0.05
CA SER A 36 6.70 -18.14 -0.39
C SER A 36 8.21 -18.23 -0.62
N ASP A 37 8.85 -17.10 -0.95
CA ASP A 37 10.25 -17.01 -1.36
C ASP A 37 11.01 -15.88 -0.63
N THR A 38 10.70 -15.69 0.66
CA THR A 38 11.31 -14.71 1.59
C THR A 38 10.94 -13.24 1.41
N VAL A 39 9.86 -12.96 0.67
CA VAL A 39 9.22 -11.64 0.66
C VAL A 39 8.33 -11.46 1.90
N ALA A 40 8.42 -10.30 2.54
CA ALA A 40 7.54 -9.82 3.60
C ALA A 40 6.82 -8.54 3.14
N CYS A 41 5.79 -8.09 3.85
CA CYS A 41 5.21 -6.75 3.60
C CYS A 41 6.32 -5.68 3.67
N ALA A 42 7.19 -5.79 4.67
CA ALA A 42 8.35 -4.90 4.81
C ALA A 42 9.30 -4.89 3.61
N THR A 43 9.37 -5.94 2.78
CA THR A 43 10.26 -5.94 1.60
C THR A 43 9.96 -4.79 0.62
N CYS A 44 8.69 -4.37 0.54
CA CYS A 44 8.24 -3.24 -0.28
C CYS A 44 8.05 -1.93 0.53
N HIS A 45 8.19 -1.99 1.86
CA HIS A 45 7.81 -0.89 2.78
C HIS A 45 8.87 -0.59 3.87
N PHE A 46 10.10 -1.07 3.72
CA PHE A 46 11.14 -1.01 4.77
C PHE A 46 11.78 0.36 5.00
N ARG A 47 11.78 1.27 4.02
CA ARG A 47 12.36 2.62 4.18
C ARG A 47 11.28 3.66 4.23
N ALA A 48 11.01 4.19 5.42
CA ALA A 48 9.93 5.17 5.64
C ALA A 48 8.56 4.71 5.08
N GLY A 49 8.33 3.40 5.02
CA GLY A 49 7.12 2.81 4.46
C GLY A 49 7.13 2.59 2.95
N ALA A 50 8.20 2.93 2.22
CA ALA A 50 8.27 2.80 0.75
C ALA A 50 9.51 2.03 0.28
N ASP A 51 9.61 1.82 -1.04
CA ASP A 51 10.71 1.12 -1.69
C ASP A 51 11.57 2.05 -2.59
N PRO A 52 12.74 2.49 -2.10
CA PRO A 52 13.66 3.31 -2.86
C PRO A 52 14.76 2.52 -3.58
N ARG A 53 14.59 1.20 -3.79
CA ARG A 53 15.51 0.41 -4.62
C ARG A 53 15.49 0.92 -6.07
N ILE A 54 16.54 0.58 -6.83
CA ILE A 54 16.69 1.01 -8.24
C ILE A 54 17.05 -0.14 -9.19
N THR A 55 17.27 -1.36 -8.69
CA THR A 55 17.57 -2.53 -9.51
C THR A 55 16.41 -3.52 -9.49
N ASN A 56 16.02 -4.04 -10.66
CA ASN A 56 14.84 -4.92 -10.79
C ASN A 56 13.57 -4.26 -10.23
N GLN A 57 13.35 -3.00 -10.60
CA GLN A 57 12.21 -2.20 -10.11
C GLN A 57 11.28 -1.77 -11.24
N VAL A 58 11.33 -2.41 -12.40
CA VAL A 58 10.54 -1.99 -13.57
C VAL A 58 9.52 -3.06 -13.94
N ASP A 59 8.27 -2.63 -14.13
CA ASP A 59 7.18 -3.36 -14.80
C ASP A 59 6.88 -2.67 -16.15
N PRO A 60 6.60 -3.39 -17.24
CA PRO A 60 6.42 -2.78 -18.57
C PRO A 60 5.05 -2.11 -18.79
N GLY A 61 4.23 -1.94 -17.75
CA GLY A 61 2.86 -1.42 -17.87
C GLY A 61 1.86 -2.53 -18.14
N LEU A 62 1.93 -3.63 -17.37
CA LEU A 62 1.06 -4.81 -17.56
C LEU A 62 -0.43 -4.48 -17.44
N LEU A 63 -0.81 -3.49 -16.64
CA LEU A 63 -2.21 -3.04 -16.51
C LEU A 63 -2.77 -2.48 -17.82
N GLY A 64 -1.91 -1.92 -18.68
CA GLY A 64 -2.25 -1.46 -20.02
C GLY A 64 -2.12 -2.55 -21.09
N GLY A 65 -1.82 -3.79 -20.69
CA GLY A 65 -1.58 -4.91 -21.59
C GLY A 65 -0.22 -4.89 -22.27
N ASN A 66 0.68 -3.98 -21.89
CA ASN A 66 2.03 -3.95 -22.44
C ASN A 66 2.93 -4.99 -21.76
N THR A 67 3.70 -5.72 -22.58
CA THR A 67 4.63 -6.77 -22.13
C THR A 67 6.07 -6.48 -22.53
N VAL A 68 6.32 -5.33 -23.17
CA VAL A 68 7.62 -4.92 -23.67
C VAL A 68 8.16 -3.76 -22.84
N PHE A 69 9.33 -3.95 -22.23
CA PHE A 69 10.00 -2.92 -21.43
C PHE A 69 10.52 -1.77 -22.28
N GLY A 70 10.55 -0.57 -21.69
CA GLY A 70 11.25 0.61 -22.21
C GLY A 70 10.33 1.62 -22.88
N ALA A 71 10.86 2.35 -23.84
CA ALA A 71 10.14 3.44 -24.48
C ALA A 71 8.87 2.97 -25.20
N SER A 72 7.80 3.77 -25.11
CA SER A 72 6.49 3.54 -25.73
C SER A 72 6.54 3.42 -27.27
N ASN A 73 7.65 3.81 -27.90
CA ASN A 73 7.90 3.63 -29.34
C ASN A 73 8.42 2.24 -29.71
N GLY A 74 8.59 1.33 -28.74
CA GLY A 74 9.05 -0.04 -28.96
C GLY A 74 10.56 -0.19 -29.14
N SER A 75 11.37 0.85 -28.87
CA SER A 75 12.83 0.77 -29.02
C SER A 75 13.52 -0.17 -28.02
N GLY A 76 12.83 -0.55 -26.94
CA GLY A 76 13.41 -1.39 -25.88
C GLY A 76 14.45 -0.66 -25.03
N LEU A 77 14.52 0.67 -25.10
CA LEU A 77 15.49 1.50 -24.38
C LEU A 77 14.82 2.36 -23.31
N MET A 78 15.54 2.63 -22.22
CA MET A 78 15.18 3.64 -21.22
C MET A 78 15.64 5.05 -21.63
N GLY A 79 15.24 6.06 -20.86
CA GLY A 79 15.56 7.48 -21.12
C GLY A 79 17.06 7.81 -21.15
N SER A 80 17.90 6.98 -20.52
CA SER A 80 19.36 7.07 -20.59
C SER A 80 20.00 6.40 -21.80
N GLY A 81 19.22 5.72 -22.64
CA GLY A 81 19.69 4.95 -23.80
C GLY A 81 20.17 3.53 -23.47
N GLN A 82 20.05 3.09 -22.21
CA GLN A 82 20.33 1.70 -21.85
C GLN A 82 19.18 0.77 -22.22
N ALA A 83 19.48 -0.50 -22.48
CA ALA A 83 18.46 -1.52 -22.70
C ALA A 83 17.57 -1.66 -21.47
N ALA A 84 16.25 -1.60 -21.68
CA ALA A 84 15.25 -1.85 -20.66
C ALA A 84 15.13 -3.36 -20.39
N GLY A 85 14.64 -3.73 -19.21
CA GLY A 85 14.46 -5.15 -18.87
C GLY A 85 14.30 -5.41 -17.38
N PRO A 86 13.99 -6.65 -17.00
CA PRO A 86 13.50 -6.97 -15.67
C PRO A 86 14.57 -6.87 -14.56
N ASN A 87 15.87 -6.80 -14.89
CA ASN A 87 16.96 -6.63 -13.91
C ASN A 87 17.79 -5.36 -14.15
N ILE A 88 17.23 -4.38 -14.86
CA ILE A 88 17.89 -3.10 -15.07
C ILE A 88 18.19 -2.40 -13.73
N THR A 89 19.31 -1.70 -13.66
CA THR A 89 19.57 -0.67 -12.64
C THR A 89 19.26 0.70 -13.23
N LEU A 90 18.23 1.35 -12.70
CA LEU A 90 17.78 2.68 -13.13
C LEU A 90 18.87 3.73 -12.89
N LYS A 91 18.94 4.72 -13.77
CA LYS A 91 19.87 5.85 -13.73
C LYS A 91 19.09 7.17 -13.64
N PRO A 92 19.69 8.26 -13.14
CA PRO A 92 19.05 9.57 -13.12
C PRO A 92 18.49 10.00 -14.48
N LYS A 93 19.17 9.67 -15.57
CA LYS A 93 18.76 10.01 -16.95
C LYS A 93 17.57 9.17 -17.48
N ASP A 94 17.17 8.11 -16.78
CA ASP A 94 15.94 7.38 -17.11
C ASP A 94 14.69 8.14 -16.66
N PHE A 95 14.84 9.13 -15.78
CA PHE A 95 13.78 9.97 -15.27
C PHE A 95 13.81 11.38 -15.87
N PRO A 96 12.65 12.05 -15.99
CA PRO A 96 11.31 11.49 -15.84
C PRO A 96 10.97 10.49 -16.95
N PHE A 97 10.02 9.56 -16.71
CA PHE A 97 9.57 8.60 -17.72
C PHE A 97 8.90 9.25 -18.93
N ARG A 98 8.52 10.52 -18.82
CA ARG A 98 8.14 11.38 -19.94
C ARG A 98 9.00 12.63 -19.93
N ARG A 99 9.82 12.79 -20.98
CA ARG A 99 10.73 13.93 -21.15
C ARG A 99 10.28 14.77 -22.33
N LEU A 100 10.15 16.07 -22.09
CA LEU A 100 9.68 17.07 -23.05
C LEU A 100 10.84 17.96 -23.50
N SER A 101 10.74 18.55 -24.69
CA SER A 101 11.73 19.50 -25.21
C SER A 101 11.74 20.79 -24.42
N ASP A 102 10.57 21.23 -23.95
CA ASP A 102 10.42 22.26 -22.93
C ASP A 102 9.78 21.61 -21.69
N PRO A 103 10.51 21.43 -20.57
CA PRO A 103 9.98 20.80 -19.38
C PRO A 103 8.91 21.64 -18.66
N THR A 104 8.67 22.89 -19.08
CA THR A 104 7.65 23.79 -18.53
C THR A 104 6.36 23.80 -19.35
N ASP A 105 6.36 23.15 -20.52
CA ASP A 105 5.23 23.10 -21.43
C ASP A 105 4.85 21.65 -21.78
N ALA A 106 3.71 21.21 -21.26
CA ALA A 106 3.14 19.88 -21.49
C ALA A 106 2.83 19.59 -22.97
N ASP A 107 2.63 20.63 -23.79
CA ASP A 107 2.32 20.52 -25.22
C ASP A 107 3.57 20.55 -26.11
N SER A 108 4.77 20.69 -25.52
CA SER A 108 6.03 20.69 -26.26
C SER A 108 6.41 19.30 -26.78
N THR A 109 7.41 19.24 -27.66
CA THR A 109 7.80 17.99 -28.32
C THR A 109 8.26 16.94 -27.31
N VAL A 110 7.70 15.73 -27.41
CA VAL A 110 8.09 14.59 -26.57
C VAL A 110 9.43 14.04 -27.04
N LEU A 111 10.45 14.11 -26.18
CA LEU A 111 11.80 13.58 -26.44
C LEU A 111 11.95 12.12 -25.99
N PHE A 112 11.17 11.70 -25.00
CA PHE A 112 11.14 10.32 -24.50
C PHE A 112 9.80 10.09 -23.79
N ASP A 113 9.23 8.90 -23.95
CA ASP A 113 8.02 8.46 -23.25
C ASP A 113 8.13 6.97 -22.99
N SER A 114 7.76 6.55 -21.79
CA SER A 114 7.61 5.16 -21.40
C SER A 114 6.37 5.01 -20.52
N ASN A 115 5.62 3.93 -20.74
CA ASN A 115 4.53 3.46 -19.90
C ASN A 115 5.00 2.48 -18.81
N ASP A 116 6.30 2.22 -18.74
CA ASP A 116 6.87 1.42 -17.67
C ASP A 116 6.53 2.02 -16.29
N VAL A 117 6.50 1.16 -15.29
CA VAL A 117 6.22 1.51 -13.90
C VAL A 117 7.47 1.20 -13.06
N ALA A 118 7.94 2.18 -12.29
CA ALA A 118 8.95 1.96 -11.28
C ALA A 118 8.27 1.55 -9.96
N SER A 119 8.48 0.30 -9.51
CA SER A 119 7.84 -0.26 -8.32
C SER A 119 8.67 -1.38 -7.68
N SER A 120 8.16 -1.90 -6.56
CA SER A 120 8.76 -2.95 -5.75
C SER A 120 8.78 -4.30 -6.45
N GLN A 121 9.91 -4.98 -6.34
CA GLN A 121 10.01 -6.40 -6.68
C GLN A 121 9.35 -7.30 -5.63
N GLY A 122 8.50 -8.21 -6.09
CA GLY A 122 7.83 -9.24 -5.30
C GLY A 122 8.48 -10.62 -5.47
N THR A 123 7.66 -11.64 -5.69
CA THR A 123 8.07 -13.05 -5.76
C THR A 123 8.48 -13.48 -7.17
N TYR A 124 9.22 -14.60 -7.26
CA TYR A 124 9.32 -15.37 -8.50
C TYR A 124 7.97 -16.01 -8.87
N ALA A 125 7.78 -16.32 -10.15
CA ALA A 125 6.67 -17.16 -10.61
C ALA A 125 6.83 -18.62 -10.15
N GLY A 126 5.71 -19.26 -9.84
CA GLY A 126 5.62 -20.68 -9.50
C GLY A 126 4.27 -21.07 -8.89
N ASP A 127 3.96 -22.36 -8.93
CA ASP A 127 2.72 -22.94 -8.39
C ASP A 127 2.95 -23.48 -6.98
N PHE A 128 2.05 -23.19 -6.04
CA PHE A 128 2.16 -23.66 -4.68
C PHE A 128 1.93 -25.18 -4.58
N VAL A 129 2.88 -25.87 -3.94
CA VAL A 129 2.77 -27.32 -3.69
C VAL A 129 2.51 -27.60 -2.22
N SER A 130 3.30 -26.99 -1.33
CA SER A 130 3.19 -27.20 0.11
C SER A 130 4.05 -26.20 0.88
N SER A 131 3.70 -25.93 2.14
CA SER A 131 4.53 -25.10 3.00
C SER A 131 5.70 -25.84 3.64
N LYS A 132 6.85 -25.16 3.80
CA LYS A 132 7.96 -25.69 4.59
C LYS A 132 7.77 -25.32 6.05
N LYS A 133 7.64 -26.33 6.90
CA LYS A 133 7.37 -26.15 8.33
C LYS A 133 8.53 -25.51 9.09
N GLN A 134 9.78 -25.80 8.70
CA GLN A 134 10.99 -25.30 9.38
C GLN A 134 12.04 -24.88 8.34
N PRO A 135 12.00 -23.62 7.87
CA PRO A 135 13.06 -23.09 7.01
C PRO A 135 14.41 -23.08 7.74
N LYS A 136 15.50 -23.32 7.00
CA LYS A 136 16.86 -23.31 7.56
C LYS A 136 17.23 -21.91 8.03
N GLN A 137 17.78 -21.80 9.23
CA GLN A 137 18.36 -20.55 9.74
C GLN A 137 19.79 -20.32 9.22
N THR A 138 20.55 -21.39 8.95
CA THR A 138 21.94 -21.29 8.47
C THR A 138 22.24 -22.32 7.37
N PRO A 139 22.67 -21.90 6.17
CA PRO A 139 22.47 -20.54 5.64
C PRO A 139 20.96 -20.23 5.65
N ARG A 140 20.59 -18.96 5.79
CA ARG A 140 19.19 -18.56 5.83
C ARG A 140 18.47 -19.05 4.57
N ALA A 141 17.29 -19.63 4.76
CA ALA A 141 16.46 -20.06 3.66
C ALA A 141 16.12 -18.85 2.78
N THR A 142 16.17 -19.04 1.46
CA THR A 142 15.67 -18.07 0.46
C THR A 142 14.35 -18.54 -0.14
N ASN A 143 13.78 -19.62 0.40
CA ASN A 143 12.45 -20.14 0.09
C ASN A 143 11.84 -20.80 1.32
N THR A 144 10.58 -20.47 1.59
CA THR A 144 9.87 -20.87 2.80
C THR A 144 8.61 -21.68 2.48
N ASP A 145 8.18 -21.69 1.21
CA ASP A 145 7.29 -22.71 0.66
C ASP A 145 8.03 -23.58 -0.38
N ARG A 146 7.43 -24.72 -0.71
CA ARG A 146 7.76 -25.50 -1.90
C ARG A 146 6.80 -25.06 -3.00
N CYS A 147 7.37 -24.58 -4.09
CA CYS A 147 6.64 -24.24 -5.29
C CYS A 147 7.27 -24.92 -6.49
N ASP A 148 6.45 -25.30 -7.45
CA ASP A 148 6.93 -25.73 -8.75
C ASP A 148 7.31 -24.48 -9.53
N ALA A 149 8.60 -24.34 -9.84
CA ALA A 149 9.15 -23.12 -10.39
C ALA A 149 8.68 -22.92 -11.84
N LEU A 150 8.24 -21.71 -12.15
CA LEU A 150 7.84 -21.29 -13.49
C LEU A 150 8.72 -20.15 -13.98
N VAL A 151 8.80 -19.99 -15.30
CA VAL A 151 9.43 -18.85 -15.96
C VAL A 151 8.31 -17.91 -16.43
N HIS A 152 8.24 -16.71 -15.87
CA HIS A 152 7.25 -15.73 -16.30
C HIS A 152 7.60 -15.21 -17.71
N PRO A 153 6.64 -15.11 -18.63
CA PRO A 153 6.92 -14.70 -20.02
C PRO A 153 7.54 -13.31 -20.13
N VAL A 154 7.23 -12.40 -19.20
CA VAL A 154 7.77 -11.04 -19.14
C VAL A 154 8.99 -10.93 -18.21
N PHE A 155 8.96 -11.61 -17.06
CA PHE A 155 9.99 -11.46 -16.02
C PHE A 155 10.95 -12.64 -16.09
N ASN A 156 11.77 -12.66 -17.15
CA ASN A 156 12.85 -13.61 -17.34
C ASN A 156 14.05 -12.95 -18.02
N VAL A 157 15.23 -13.55 -17.85
CA VAL A 157 16.45 -13.21 -18.58
C VAL A 157 16.99 -14.49 -19.18
N ASP A 158 17.13 -14.52 -20.50
CA ASP A 158 17.61 -15.68 -21.27
C ASP A 158 16.86 -17.00 -20.94
N GLY A 159 15.54 -16.90 -20.73
CA GLY A 159 14.70 -18.05 -20.37
C GLY A 159 14.76 -18.46 -18.89
N HIS A 160 15.47 -17.71 -18.05
CA HIS A 160 15.54 -17.94 -16.61
C HIS A 160 14.67 -16.96 -15.83
N GLY A 161 13.80 -17.47 -14.96
CA GLY A 161 12.89 -16.64 -14.18
C GLY A 161 13.62 -15.70 -13.21
N VAL A 162 13.13 -14.46 -13.12
CA VAL A 162 13.54 -13.44 -12.14
C VAL A 162 12.33 -13.03 -11.29
N ARG A 163 12.52 -12.14 -10.31
CA ARG A 163 11.41 -11.61 -9.51
C ARG A 163 10.53 -10.70 -10.35
N LYS A 164 9.22 -10.82 -10.16
CA LYS A 164 8.21 -9.96 -10.77
C LYS A 164 8.19 -8.60 -10.06
N VAL A 165 7.76 -7.57 -10.78
CA VAL A 165 7.62 -6.21 -10.26
C VAL A 165 6.14 -5.84 -10.28
N GLU A 166 5.67 -5.14 -9.26
CA GLU A 166 4.28 -4.70 -9.19
C GLU A 166 3.95 -3.68 -10.30
N PRO A 167 2.76 -3.76 -10.92
CA PRO A 167 2.37 -2.83 -11.97
C PRO A 167 1.91 -1.47 -11.45
N ARG A 168 2.06 -1.21 -10.14
CA ARG A 168 1.92 0.12 -9.52
C ARG A 168 2.96 0.28 -8.42
N ASN A 169 3.52 1.47 -8.28
CA ASN A 169 4.44 1.87 -7.21
C ASN A 169 3.82 1.65 -5.83
N SER A 170 4.58 1.09 -4.89
CA SER A 170 4.10 0.80 -3.53
C SER A 170 3.91 2.09 -2.72
N PRO A 171 2.72 2.36 -2.15
CA PRO A 171 2.50 3.55 -1.31
C PRO A 171 3.15 3.38 0.07
N THR A 172 3.29 4.48 0.83
CA THR A 172 3.82 4.40 2.20
C THR A 172 2.85 3.69 3.17
N ALA A 173 3.39 2.82 4.04
CA ALA A 173 2.66 2.22 5.15
C ALA A 173 2.55 3.13 6.40
N ILE A 174 3.36 4.20 6.48
CA ILE A 174 3.32 5.15 7.60
C ILE A 174 2.08 6.04 7.46
N ASN A 175 1.36 6.25 8.57
CA ASN A 175 0.06 6.94 8.58
C ASN A 175 -1.03 6.27 7.70
N ALA A 176 -0.83 5.06 7.17
CA ALA A 176 -1.79 4.41 6.25
C ALA A 176 -3.16 4.15 6.89
N VAL A 177 -3.19 3.93 8.21
CA VAL A 177 -4.40 3.73 9.01
C VAL A 177 -5.40 4.91 8.94
N PHE A 178 -4.95 6.09 8.51
CA PHE A 178 -5.84 7.25 8.34
C PHE A 178 -6.56 7.28 6.99
N ASN A 179 -6.20 6.42 6.03
CA ASN A 179 -6.86 6.37 4.72
C ASN A 179 -8.22 5.66 4.80
N HIS A 180 -9.23 6.15 4.06
CA HIS A 180 -10.50 5.44 3.94
C HIS A 180 -10.39 4.15 3.11
N ARG A 181 -9.59 4.20 2.05
CA ARG A 181 -9.25 3.06 1.16
C ARG A 181 -7.75 3.12 0.93
N ASN A 182 -7.03 2.00 0.98
CA ASN A 182 -5.55 2.04 1.03
C ASN A 182 -4.86 1.87 -0.33
N PHE A 183 -5.44 1.12 -1.27
CA PHE A 183 -4.83 0.94 -2.59
C PHE A 183 -5.06 2.16 -3.50
N TRP A 184 -4.16 2.36 -4.46
CA TRP A 184 -4.20 3.48 -5.41
C TRP A 184 -5.53 3.56 -6.18
N ASP A 185 -6.10 2.41 -6.53
CA ASP A 185 -7.37 2.26 -7.26
C ASP A 185 -8.61 2.20 -6.37
N GLY A 186 -8.47 2.44 -5.06
CA GLY A 186 -9.57 2.42 -4.12
C GLY A 186 -9.97 1.03 -3.61
N ARG A 187 -9.22 -0.03 -3.94
CA ARG A 187 -9.31 -1.30 -3.19
C ARG A 187 -8.82 -1.14 -1.73
N ALA A 188 -8.93 -2.22 -0.96
CA ALA A 188 -8.74 -2.28 0.48
C ALA A 188 -9.84 -1.49 1.23
N ASN A 189 -11.01 -2.13 1.32
CA ASN A 189 -12.26 -1.53 1.79
C ASN A 189 -12.19 -1.07 3.25
N ASN A 190 -12.83 0.05 3.58
CA ASN A 190 -12.93 0.58 4.93
C ASN A 190 -13.63 -0.35 5.92
N VAL A 191 -14.50 -1.23 5.43
CA VAL A 191 -15.17 -2.26 6.24
C VAL A 191 -14.43 -3.58 6.04
N PHE A 192 -13.62 -3.98 7.02
CA PHE A 192 -12.95 -5.27 6.98
C PHE A 192 -13.90 -6.38 7.43
N ASN A 193 -13.93 -7.46 6.66
CA ASN A 193 -14.82 -8.60 6.86
C ASN A 193 -14.17 -9.80 7.58
N GLY A 194 -12.87 -9.70 7.87
CA GLY A 194 -12.08 -10.79 8.46
C GLY A 194 -11.39 -11.73 7.46
N SER A 195 -11.59 -11.56 6.15
CA SER A 195 -11.13 -12.55 5.16
C SER A 195 -10.46 -11.98 3.91
N GLY A 196 -10.88 -10.80 3.42
CA GLY A 196 -10.49 -10.32 2.10
C GLY A 196 -10.40 -8.81 1.97
N VAL A 197 -9.93 -8.37 0.79
CA VAL A 197 -9.61 -6.97 0.47
C VAL A 197 -10.88 -6.15 0.17
N PHE A 198 -11.97 -6.80 -0.25
CA PHE A 198 -13.17 -6.13 -0.76
C PHE A 198 -14.29 -5.99 0.28
N GLY A 199 -14.09 -6.47 1.51
CA GLY A 199 -15.04 -6.26 2.60
C GLY A 199 -16.40 -6.92 2.33
N LEU A 200 -17.48 -6.14 2.26
CA LEU A 200 -18.83 -6.67 2.06
C LEU A 200 -19.03 -7.34 0.69
N ARG A 201 -18.24 -6.97 -0.31
CA ARG A 201 -18.34 -7.57 -1.64
C ARG A 201 -17.96 -9.05 -1.60
N ASP A 202 -16.88 -9.38 -0.90
CA ASP A 202 -16.46 -10.77 -0.70
C ASP A 202 -17.54 -11.59 0.00
N THR A 203 -18.09 -11.11 1.13
CA THR A 203 -19.05 -11.94 1.91
C THR A 203 -20.44 -12.02 1.30
N ARG A 204 -20.80 -11.11 0.37
CA ARG A 204 -22.04 -11.20 -0.41
C ARG A 204 -21.88 -12.07 -1.64
N MET A 205 -20.74 -12.00 -2.33
CA MET A 205 -20.51 -12.72 -3.59
C MET A 205 -19.83 -14.09 -3.39
N ASN A 206 -19.18 -14.31 -2.24
CA ASN A 206 -18.51 -15.54 -1.86
C ASN A 206 -18.87 -15.92 -0.42
N ALA A 207 -19.74 -16.92 -0.29
CA ALA A 207 -20.26 -17.35 1.00
C ALA A 207 -19.21 -17.99 1.90
N SER A 208 -18.16 -18.56 1.29
CA SER A 208 -17.02 -19.16 1.96
C SER A 208 -16.02 -18.15 2.51
N ALA A 209 -16.13 -16.86 2.15
CA ALA A 209 -15.29 -15.78 2.69
C ALA A 209 -15.68 -15.35 4.13
N ARG A 210 -16.37 -16.22 4.90
CA ARG A 210 -16.87 -15.95 6.26
C ARG A 210 -16.01 -16.63 7.31
N LEU A 211 -15.97 -16.03 8.49
CA LEU A 211 -15.23 -16.55 9.64
C LEU A 211 -15.95 -17.73 10.28
N VAL A 212 -15.19 -18.68 10.81
CA VAL A 212 -15.70 -19.77 11.64
C VAL A 212 -15.73 -19.30 13.09
N VAL A 213 -16.91 -19.07 13.67
CA VAL A 213 -17.07 -18.55 15.03
C VAL A 213 -17.69 -19.60 15.94
N LYS A 214 -17.02 -19.86 17.07
CA LYS A 214 -17.52 -20.74 18.12
C LYS A 214 -18.54 -20.02 18.99
N GLN A 215 -19.75 -20.58 19.04
CA GLN A 215 -20.87 -20.04 19.79
C GLN A 215 -20.77 -20.44 21.29
N PRO A 216 -21.50 -19.77 22.19
CA PRO A 216 -21.50 -20.12 23.62
C PRO A 216 -21.94 -21.56 23.92
N ASP A 217 -22.80 -22.14 23.08
CA ASP A 217 -23.25 -23.54 23.17
C ASP A 217 -22.20 -24.56 22.66
N GLY A 218 -21.04 -24.08 22.20
CA GLY A 218 -19.95 -24.89 21.66
C GLY A 218 -20.04 -25.20 20.17
N THR A 219 -21.14 -24.87 19.50
CA THR A 219 -21.31 -25.06 18.04
C THR A 219 -20.47 -24.08 17.23
N LEU A 220 -20.16 -24.43 15.97
CA LEU A 220 -19.45 -23.55 15.04
C LEU A 220 -20.42 -22.98 14.00
N LYS A 221 -20.32 -21.68 13.72
CA LYS A 221 -21.10 -21.00 12.68
C LYS A 221 -20.21 -20.18 11.76
N LEU A 222 -20.58 -20.14 10.49
CA LEU A 222 -20.01 -19.19 9.54
C LEU A 222 -20.66 -17.82 9.74
N GLN A 223 -19.85 -16.80 10.00
CA GLN A 223 -20.33 -15.46 10.31
C GLN A 223 -19.48 -14.41 9.59
N ALA A 224 -20.13 -13.41 9.01
CA ALA A 224 -19.45 -12.22 8.51
C ALA A 224 -19.12 -11.27 9.68
N LEU A 225 -17.92 -10.69 9.64
CA LEU A 225 -17.55 -9.58 10.50
C LEU A 225 -17.70 -8.28 9.72
N GLU A 226 -17.93 -7.17 10.42
CA GLU A 226 -17.94 -5.84 9.82
C GLU A 226 -17.22 -4.85 10.73
N LEU A 227 -15.91 -4.68 10.51
CA LEU A 227 -15.11 -3.71 11.24
C LEU A 227 -14.97 -2.44 10.41
N LYS A 228 -15.70 -1.38 10.79
CA LYS A 228 -15.59 -0.05 10.15
C LYS A 228 -14.26 0.61 10.55
N ASN A 229 -13.68 1.41 9.64
CA ASN A 229 -12.37 2.07 9.84
C ASN A 229 -11.20 1.08 9.86
N ALA A 230 -11.30 -0.02 9.10
CA ALA A 230 -10.33 -1.10 9.06
C ALA A 230 -9.75 -1.34 7.66
N SER A 231 -9.62 -0.28 6.85
CA SER A 231 -9.02 -0.34 5.51
C SER A 231 -7.61 -0.91 5.49
N ALA A 232 -6.81 -0.67 6.52
CA ALA A 232 -5.47 -1.23 6.68
C ALA A 232 -5.50 -2.75 6.94
N ALA A 233 -6.50 -3.28 7.64
CA ALA A 233 -6.69 -4.72 7.77
C ALA A 233 -7.08 -5.37 6.44
N SER A 234 -7.99 -4.74 5.69
CA SER A 234 -8.35 -5.16 4.33
C SER A 234 -7.16 -5.11 3.38
N GLN A 235 -6.28 -4.11 3.52
CA GLN A 235 -5.08 -3.99 2.72
C GLN A 235 -4.10 -5.12 3.02
N ALA A 236 -3.81 -5.37 4.29
CA ALA A 236 -2.82 -6.35 4.71
C ALA A 236 -3.08 -7.74 4.15
N VAL A 237 -4.35 -8.15 4.00
CA VAL A 237 -4.66 -9.51 3.51
C VAL A 237 -4.46 -9.70 2.01
N GLY A 238 -4.41 -8.65 1.19
CA GLY A 238 -4.22 -8.79 -0.26
C GLY A 238 -2.84 -9.33 -0.65
N PRO A 239 -1.74 -8.64 -0.26
CA PRO A 239 -0.38 -8.98 -0.68
C PRO A 239 0.04 -10.41 -0.36
N ALA A 240 -0.38 -10.94 0.79
CA ALA A 240 0.05 -12.25 1.28
C ALA A 240 -0.33 -13.42 0.35
N LEU A 241 -1.38 -13.27 -0.47
CA LEU A 241 -1.80 -14.24 -1.48
C LEU A 241 -1.55 -13.78 -2.91
N SER A 242 -1.11 -12.54 -3.11
CA SER A 242 -0.81 -12.02 -4.45
C SER A 242 0.34 -12.79 -5.07
N GLU A 243 0.10 -13.28 -6.29
CA GLU A 243 1.09 -14.04 -7.03
C GLU A 243 2.26 -13.16 -7.48
N PHE A 244 2.05 -11.85 -7.58
CA PHE A 244 3.11 -10.89 -7.89
C PHE A 244 3.89 -10.50 -6.64
N GLU A 245 3.19 -10.24 -5.53
CA GLU A 245 3.81 -9.65 -4.35
C GLU A 245 4.55 -10.70 -3.51
N MET A 246 3.84 -11.71 -2.98
CA MET A 246 4.39 -12.55 -1.90
C MET A 246 4.18 -14.06 -2.06
N SER A 247 3.34 -14.52 -2.98
CA SER A 247 2.88 -15.91 -3.00
C SER A 247 3.14 -16.64 -4.32
N CYS A 248 3.37 -17.95 -4.22
CA CYS A 248 3.15 -18.83 -5.36
C CYS A 248 1.65 -18.96 -5.67
N ALA A 249 1.33 -19.26 -6.92
CA ALA A 249 -0.03 -19.42 -7.42
C ALA A 249 -0.79 -20.53 -6.68
N GLY A 250 -2.07 -20.30 -6.39
CA GLY A 250 -2.94 -21.30 -5.75
C GLY A 250 -2.78 -21.50 -4.23
N ARG A 251 -1.90 -20.74 -3.55
CA ARG A 251 -1.80 -20.77 -2.08
C ARG A 251 -3.03 -20.13 -1.43
N THR A 252 -3.52 -20.69 -0.33
CA THR A 252 -4.63 -20.12 0.45
C THR A 252 -4.17 -19.49 1.77
N PHE A 253 -5.00 -18.63 2.37
CA PHE A 253 -4.71 -18.07 3.69
C PHE A 253 -4.64 -19.14 4.79
N ALA A 254 -5.40 -20.22 4.64
CA ALA A 254 -5.35 -21.33 5.58
C ALA A 254 -4.00 -22.07 5.49
N ASP A 255 -3.36 -22.11 4.32
CA ASP A 255 -1.98 -22.58 4.17
C ASP A 255 -0.97 -21.64 4.85
N VAL A 256 -1.15 -20.31 4.72
CA VAL A 256 -0.35 -19.31 5.43
C VAL A 256 -0.44 -19.53 6.94
N GLY A 257 -1.66 -19.67 7.47
CA GLY A 257 -1.88 -19.95 8.89
C GLY A 257 -1.25 -21.26 9.33
N ARG A 258 -1.48 -22.35 8.59
CA ARG A 258 -0.90 -23.67 8.86
C ARG A 258 0.63 -23.63 8.95
N LYS A 259 1.27 -22.88 8.05
CA LYS A 259 2.73 -22.65 8.05
C LYS A 259 3.15 -21.89 9.31
N LEU A 260 2.61 -20.69 9.50
CA LEU A 260 3.12 -19.74 10.50
C LEU A 260 2.78 -20.11 11.94
N LEU A 261 1.59 -20.66 12.19
CA LEU A 261 1.12 -20.92 13.56
C LEU A 261 2.05 -21.82 14.39
N SER A 262 2.80 -22.71 13.73
CA SER A 262 3.76 -23.59 14.42
C SER A 262 5.19 -23.03 14.49
N GLN A 263 5.45 -21.93 13.80
CA GLN A 263 6.78 -21.33 13.70
C GLN A 263 7.01 -20.34 14.83
N GLN A 264 8.27 -20.30 15.27
CA GLN A 264 8.77 -19.19 16.07
C GLN A 264 8.64 -17.91 15.23
N ALA A 265 8.05 -16.86 15.80
CA ALA A 265 7.89 -15.60 15.09
C ALA A 265 9.27 -14.98 14.78
N LEU A 266 9.45 -14.48 13.55
CA LEU A 266 10.70 -13.89 13.05
C LEU A 266 11.89 -14.88 13.07
N GLN A 267 11.65 -16.19 12.94
CA GLN A 267 12.69 -17.23 13.08
C GLN A 267 13.89 -17.11 12.11
N LEU A 268 13.81 -16.28 11.07
CA LEU A 268 14.90 -16.05 10.10
C LEU A 268 15.61 -14.70 10.28
N GLN A 269 15.22 -13.91 11.26
CA GLN A 269 15.61 -12.51 11.37
C GLN A 269 16.14 -12.19 12.76
N THR A 270 17.16 -11.34 12.82
CA THR A 270 17.60 -10.80 14.10
C THR A 270 16.63 -9.73 14.59
N VAL A 271 16.46 -9.64 15.91
CA VAL A 271 15.66 -8.61 16.58
C VAL A 271 16.53 -7.91 17.62
N ASP A 272 16.46 -6.58 17.67
CA ASP A 272 17.20 -5.79 18.65
C ASP A 272 16.59 -5.96 20.06
N MET A 273 17.44 -6.12 21.08
CA MET A 273 17.00 -6.34 22.46
C MET A 273 16.31 -5.11 23.08
N GLN A 274 16.48 -3.94 22.46
CA GLN A 274 15.88 -2.66 22.80
C GLN A 274 14.77 -2.25 21.82
N ASP A 275 14.27 -3.17 20.97
CA ASP A 275 13.07 -2.94 20.14
C ASP A 275 11.91 -2.40 21.00
N SER A 276 11.16 -1.43 20.47
CA SER A 276 10.14 -0.71 21.23
C SER A 276 8.92 -1.55 21.58
N LEU A 277 8.62 -2.60 20.81
CA LEU A 277 7.53 -3.52 21.07
C LEU A 277 8.03 -4.85 21.65
N PHE A 278 9.13 -5.39 21.14
CA PHE A 278 9.63 -6.73 21.51
C PHE A 278 10.64 -6.73 22.65
N GLY A 279 11.34 -5.62 22.86
CA GLY A 279 12.42 -5.53 23.84
C GLY A 279 11.93 -5.57 25.27
N ARG A 280 12.87 -5.65 26.23
CA ARG A 280 12.57 -5.78 27.67
C ARG A 280 11.65 -4.70 28.26
N LYS A 281 11.65 -3.51 27.66
CA LYS A 281 10.83 -2.36 28.05
C LYS A 281 9.54 -2.22 27.22
N GLY A 282 9.30 -3.13 26.28
CA GLY A 282 8.10 -3.18 25.47
C GLY A 282 6.87 -3.55 26.30
N PRO A 283 5.65 -3.35 25.75
CA PRO A 283 4.40 -3.48 26.49
C PRO A 283 4.06 -4.93 26.88
N VAL A 284 4.67 -5.93 26.24
CA VAL A 284 4.51 -7.36 26.54
C VAL A 284 5.70 -7.91 27.36
N GLY A 285 6.69 -7.07 27.66
CA GLY A 285 7.95 -7.50 28.27
C GLY A 285 8.92 -8.12 27.26
N ASP A 286 9.92 -8.84 27.77
CA ASP A 286 11.04 -9.37 26.96
C ASP A 286 10.61 -10.52 26.04
N MET A 287 10.30 -10.20 24.79
CA MET A 287 9.89 -11.17 23.76
C MET A 287 11.06 -11.68 22.92
N VAL A 288 12.21 -11.01 22.91
CA VAL A 288 13.34 -11.36 22.03
C VAL A 288 14.01 -12.65 22.48
N ALA A 289 14.24 -13.60 21.56
CA ALA A 289 14.93 -14.84 21.91
C ALA A 289 16.36 -14.58 22.38
N ALA A 290 16.91 -15.45 23.24
CA ALA A 290 18.28 -15.29 23.77
C ALA A 290 19.35 -15.30 22.66
N SER A 291 19.10 -16.01 21.55
CA SER A 291 19.94 -16.01 20.34
C SER A 291 19.90 -14.69 19.56
N ARG A 292 18.96 -13.79 19.89
CA ARG A 292 18.53 -12.61 19.12
C ARG A 292 17.93 -12.92 17.76
N ILE A 293 17.77 -14.20 17.40
CA ILE A 293 17.09 -14.62 16.17
C ILE A 293 15.68 -15.06 16.54
N GLY A 294 14.69 -14.32 16.03
CA GLY A 294 13.28 -14.52 16.34
C GLY A 294 12.87 -14.13 17.75
N LEU A 295 11.59 -14.38 18.05
CA LEU A 295 10.96 -14.14 19.35
C LEU A 295 10.89 -15.43 20.18
N LYS A 296 10.62 -15.35 21.48
CA LYS A 296 10.41 -16.51 22.37
C LYS A 296 9.11 -17.27 22.08
N PHE A 297 8.23 -16.70 21.26
CA PHE A 297 6.85 -17.16 21.06
C PHE A 297 6.61 -17.60 19.62
N THR A 298 5.70 -18.55 19.47
CA THR A 298 5.10 -18.91 18.19
C THR A 298 3.94 -17.98 17.83
N TYR A 299 3.59 -17.90 16.55
CA TYR A 299 2.41 -17.14 16.13
C TYR A 299 1.11 -17.65 16.75
N ARG A 300 0.99 -18.96 17.00
CA ARG A 300 -0.18 -19.53 17.69
C ARG A 300 -0.32 -18.98 19.10
N GLU A 301 0.77 -18.84 19.84
CA GLU A 301 0.75 -18.27 21.20
C GLU A 301 0.41 -16.78 21.15
N MET A 302 1.04 -16.02 20.24
CA MET A 302 0.75 -14.60 20.07
C MET A 302 -0.71 -14.34 19.73
N ILE A 303 -1.29 -15.13 18.82
CA ILE A 303 -2.72 -15.04 18.44
C ILE A 303 -3.64 -15.41 19.61
N LYS A 304 -3.36 -16.50 20.32
CA LYS A 304 -4.16 -16.92 21.48
C LYS A 304 -4.13 -15.90 22.62
N ASN A 305 -3.01 -15.21 22.80
CA ASN A 305 -2.88 -14.16 23.81
C ASN A 305 -3.57 -12.86 23.37
N GLY A 306 -3.66 -12.59 22.07
CA GLY A 306 -4.20 -11.35 21.52
C GLY A 306 -5.71 -11.37 21.22
N PHE A 307 -6.27 -12.49 20.78
CA PHE A 307 -7.63 -12.56 20.22
C PHE A 307 -8.59 -13.42 21.03
N ASP A 308 -9.89 -13.09 20.92
CA ASP A 308 -10.97 -13.82 21.60
C ASP A 308 -11.02 -15.29 21.20
N LYS A 309 -11.15 -16.16 22.21
CA LYS A 309 -11.16 -17.62 22.07
C LYS A 309 -12.22 -18.14 21.11
N LYS A 310 -13.31 -17.40 20.88
CA LYS A 310 -14.35 -17.82 19.93
C LYS A 310 -13.87 -17.96 18.49
N PHE A 311 -12.74 -17.36 18.12
CA PHE A 311 -12.16 -17.44 16.77
C PHE A 311 -11.10 -18.54 16.59
N TRP A 312 -10.65 -19.20 17.66
CA TRP A 312 -9.57 -20.19 17.58
C TRP A 312 -9.72 -21.41 18.48
N GLY A 313 -10.76 -21.44 19.33
CA GLY A 313 -10.93 -22.41 20.40
C GLY A 313 -11.30 -23.84 19.97
N ASP A 314 -11.62 -24.07 18.70
CA ASP A 314 -11.85 -25.41 18.15
C ASP A 314 -10.61 -25.97 17.43
N THR A 315 -10.33 -27.25 17.68
CA THR A 315 -9.12 -27.95 17.20
C THR A 315 -9.41 -29.03 16.17
N ASN A 316 -10.68 -29.31 15.89
CA ASN A 316 -11.06 -30.21 14.83
C ASN A 316 -10.76 -29.58 13.47
N LYS A 317 -10.74 -30.41 12.43
CA LYS A 317 -10.43 -29.99 11.07
C LYS A 317 -11.67 -29.97 10.20
N TYR A 318 -11.76 -28.93 9.39
CA TYR A 318 -12.91 -28.62 8.56
C TYR A 318 -12.50 -28.10 7.19
N LYS A 319 -13.43 -28.16 6.25
CA LYS A 319 -13.43 -27.32 5.05
C LYS A 319 -14.70 -26.50 4.99
N ILE A 320 -14.61 -25.32 4.39
CA ILE A 320 -15.77 -24.52 4.04
C ILE A 320 -16.17 -24.90 2.62
N LYS A 321 -17.45 -25.26 2.43
CA LYS A 321 -18.01 -25.66 1.14
C LYS A 321 -19.10 -24.67 0.75
N ASP A 322 -18.98 -24.03 -0.41
CA ASP A 322 -20.09 -23.29 -1.01
C ASP A 322 -21.20 -24.24 -1.46
N ASN A 323 -22.44 -23.85 -1.20
CA ASN A 323 -23.63 -24.66 -1.45
C ASN A 323 -24.34 -24.31 -2.77
N ASN A 324 -23.74 -23.45 -3.61
CA ASN A 324 -24.29 -22.95 -4.89
C ASN A 324 -25.63 -22.20 -4.78
N ASP A 325 -26.13 -21.94 -3.57
CA ASP A 325 -27.34 -21.15 -3.25
C ASP A 325 -26.98 -19.80 -2.60
N GLY A 326 -25.69 -19.40 -2.65
CA GLY A 326 -25.17 -18.23 -1.95
C GLY A 326 -24.90 -18.45 -0.46
N THR A 327 -25.05 -19.68 0.04
CA THR A 327 -24.65 -20.09 1.39
C THR A 327 -23.39 -20.95 1.37
N ALA A 328 -22.80 -21.14 2.55
CA ALA A 328 -21.67 -22.03 2.74
C ALA A 328 -21.90 -22.88 3.99
N SER A 329 -21.28 -24.04 4.04
CA SER A 329 -21.33 -24.96 5.16
C SER A 329 -19.94 -25.36 5.61
N LEU A 330 -19.78 -25.47 6.93
CA LEU A 330 -18.57 -26.00 7.54
C LEU A 330 -18.70 -27.52 7.68
N VAL A 331 -17.82 -28.26 7.00
CA VAL A 331 -17.90 -29.73 6.91
C VAL A 331 -16.64 -30.34 7.54
N PRO A 332 -16.75 -31.33 8.44
CA PRO A 332 -15.60 -32.05 8.96
C PRO A 332 -14.75 -32.65 7.84
N ASP A 333 -13.43 -32.46 7.92
CA ASP A 333 -12.49 -33.00 6.94
C ASP A 333 -11.13 -33.26 7.60
N SER A 334 -10.68 -34.51 7.63
CA SER A 334 -9.39 -34.90 8.21
C SER A 334 -8.17 -34.23 7.54
N ASN A 335 -8.30 -33.87 6.26
CA ASN A 335 -7.30 -33.13 5.47
C ASN A 335 -7.54 -31.62 5.48
N GLY A 336 -8.66 -31.17 6.07
CA GLY A 336 -9.03 -29.78 6.21
C GLY A 336 -8.19 -29.03 7.25
N TYR A 337 -8.68 -27.86 7.63
CA TYR A 337 -8.00 -26.88 8.46
C TYR A 337 -8.67 -26.73 9.81
N THR A 338 -7.87 -26.46 10.83
CA THR A 338 -8.38 -26.05 12.15
C THR A 338 -9.05 -24.68 12.09
N GLN A 339 -9.89 -24.36 13.07
CA GLN A 339 -10.57 -23.06 13.13
C GLN A 339 -9.59 -21.88 13.05
N ILE A 340 -8.47 -21.95 13.77
CA ILE A 340 -7.45 -20.89 13.79
C ILE A 340 -6.71 -20.75 12.44
N GLU A 341 -6.62 -21.82 11.65
CA GLU A 341 -6.05 -21.76 10.29
C GLU A 341 -7.06 -21.14 9.32
N LEU A 342 -8.34 -21.52 9.39
CA LEU A 342 -9.41 -20.93 8.56
C LEU A 342 -9.61 -19.44 8.85
N ASN A 343 -9.50 -19.03 10.11
CA ASN A 343 -9.62 -17.64 10.53
C ASN A 343 -8.30 -16.86 10.50
N PHE A 344 -7.22 -17.45 9.97
CA PHE A 344 -5.94 -16.75 9.89
C PHE A 344 -5.97 -15.37 9.21
N PRO A 345 -6.77 -15.10 8.15
CA PRO A 345 -6.80 -13.76 7.57
C PRO A 345 -7.32 -12.68 8.54
N LEU A 346 -8.21 -13.03 9.47
CA LEU A 346 -8.65 -12.10 10.53
C LEU A 346 -7.47 -11.70 11.40
N PHE A 347 -6.73 -12.69 11.90
CA PHE A 347 -5.60 -12.45 12.79
C PHE A 347 -4.51 -11.67 12.06
N PHE A 348 -4.20 -12.06 10.82
CA PHE A 348 -3.19 -11.41 10.00
C PHE A 348 -3.52 -9.94 9.74
N GLY A 349 -4.71 -9.68 9.18
CA GLY A 349 -5.15 -8.33 8.84
C GLY A 349 -5.26 -7.41 10.05
N MET A 350 -5.90 -7.87 11.12
CA MET A 350 -6.06 -7.07 12.34
C MET A 350 -4.74 -6.81 13.05
N SER A 351 -3.86 -7.81 13.14
CA SER A 351 -2.55 -7.62 13.76
C SER A 351 -1.73 -6.57 13.01
N ILE A 352 -1.61 -6.67 11.69
CA ILE A 352 -0.87 -5.68 10.89
C ILE A 352 -1.50 -4.30 11.01
N MET A 353 -2.82 -4.19 10.90
CA MET A 353 -3.51 -2.91 11.09
C MET A 353 -3.20 -2.28 12.45
N MET A 354 -3.23 -3.05 13.54
CA MET A 354 -2.94 -2.52 14.87
C MET A 354 -1.47 -2.14 15.04
N TYR A 355 -0.55 -2.76 14.32
CA TYR A 355 0.84 -2.31 14.22
C TYR A 355 0.96 -1.02 13.41
N GLU A 356 0.35 -0.93 12.23
CA GLU A 356 0.32 0.28 11.41
C GLU A 356 -0.34 1.46 12.15
N ALA A 357 -1.30 1.19 13.03
CA ALA A 357 -1.89 2.18 13.93
C ALA A 357 -0.89 2.78 14.94
N THR A 358 0.27 2.16 15.14
CA THR A 358 1.38 2.72 15.91
C THR A 358 2.33 3.57 15.08
N LEU A 359 2.33 3.41 13.75
CA LEU A 359 3.24 4.09 12.82
C LEU A 359 2.75 5.50 12.47
N ILE A 360 2.60 6.33 13.50
CA ILE A 360 2.07 7.69 13.41
C ILE A 360 3.21 8.70 13.39
N SER A 361 3.32 9.43 12.29
CA SER A 361 4.31 10.49 12.11
C SER A 361 3.66 11.86 12.32
N ASP A 362 3.95 12.46 13.48
CA ASP A 362 3.30 13.67 13.99
C ASP A 362 4.27 14.67 14.65
N ASP A 363 5.58 14.54 14.41
CA ASP A 363 6.64 15.35 15.05
C ASP A 363 7.64 15.93 14.03
N SER A 364 7.16 16.31 12.84
CA SER A 364 7.95 17.02 11.82
C SER A 364 8.19 18.49 12.21
N PRO A 365 9.14 19.21 11.58
CA PRO A 365 9.27 20.67 11.72
C PRO A 365 7.96 21.43 11.55
N PHE A 366 7.08 20.99 10.63
CA PHE A 366 5.74 21.54 10.49
C PHE A 366 4.87 21.34 11.74
N ASP A 367 4.90 20.15 12.36
CA ASP A 367 4.11 19.88 13.58
C ASP A 367 4.62 20.64 14.81
N ARG A 368 5.89 21.05 14.81
CA ARG A 368 6.52 21.82 15.90
C ARG A 368 6.46 23.34 15.68
N ASP A 369 5.90 23.81 14.57
CA ASP A 369 5.94 25.21 14.14
C ASP A 369 7.37 25.76 14.00
N GLN A 370 8.28 24.96 13.44
CA GLN A 370 9.71 25.25 13.29
C GLN A 370 10.11 25.39 11.81
N LEU A 371 9.24 26.02 11.00
CA LEU A 371 9.52 26.25 9.58
C LEU A 371 10.55 27.38 9.36
N THR A 372 11.52 27.13 8.48
CA THR A 372 12.42 28.16 7.97
C THR A 372 11.67 29.18 7.10
N ALA A 373 12.30 30.33 6.80
CA ALA A 373 11.68 31.34 5.94
C ALA A 373 11.34 30.82 4.52
N ALA A 374 12.18 29.96 3.95
CA ALA A 374 11.90 29.33 2.65
C ALA A 374 10.71 28.36 2.73
N GLN A 375 10.62 27.59 3.81
CA GLN A 375 9.51 26.66 4.07
C GLN A 375 8.17 27.39 4.27
N LYS A 376 8.18 28.54 4.95
CA LYS A 376 6.99 29.38 5.11
C LYS A 376 6.49 29.91 3.76
N ARG A 377 7.39 30.44 2.92
CA ARG A 377 7.05 30.84 1.53
C ARG A 377 6.57 29.65 0.69
N GLY A 378 7.16 28.47 0.89
CA GLY A 378 6.72 27.25 0.23
C GLY A 378 5.30 26.84 0.61
N LYS A 379 4.94 26.99 1.89
CA LYS A 379 3.58 26.79 2.38
C LYS A 379 2.60 27.79 1.75
N GLU A 380 2.97 29.06 1.63
CA GLU A 380 2.16 30.08 0.95
C GLU A 380 1.92 29.71 -0.52
N VAL A 381 2.95 29.21 -1.23
CA VAL A 381 2.79 28.67 -2.59
C VAL A 381 1.86 27.46 -2.59
N PHE A 382 2.03 26.52 -1.66
CA PHE A 382 1.21 25.32 -1.54
C PHE A 382 -0.29 25.62 -1.36
N GLU A 383 -0.61 26.59 -0.50
CA GLU A 383 -1.98 26.97 -0.16
C GLU A 383 -2.59 27.98 -1.14
N GLY A 384 -1.75 28.78 -1.81
CA GLY A 384 -2.18 29.82 -2.75
C GLY A 384 -1.95 29.41 -4.20
N LYS A 385 -0.93 30.00 -4.84
CA LYS A 385 -0.68 29.91 -6.29
C LYS A 385 -0.53 28.48 -6.81
N GLY A 386 0.01 27.57 -5.99
CA GLY A 386 0.20 26.16 -6.34
C GLY A 386 -1.06 25.31 -6.23
N LYS A 387 -2.13 25.81 -5.59
CA LYS A 387 -3.43 25.14 -5.39
C LYS A 387 -3.35 23.73 -4.78
N CYS A 388 -2.22 23.33 -4.21
CA CYS A 388 -1.98 21.96 -3.77
C CYS A 388 -2.97 21.54 -2.67
N ILE A 389 -3.35 22.51 -1.82
CA ILE A 389 -4.32 22.33 -0.72
C ILE A 389 -5.70 21.87 -1.19
N ALA A 390 -6.09 22.08 -2.47
CA ALA A 390 -7.39 21.68 -2.99
C ALA A 390 -7.59 20.14 -2.97
N CYS A 391 -6.51 19.38 -3.10
CA CYS A 391 -6.51 17.91 -2.99
C CYS A 391 -5.79 17.41 -1.72
N HIS A 392 -4.75 18.14 -1.30
CA HIS A 392 -3.89 17.78 -0.19
C HIS A 392 -4.19 18.60 1.07
N ASP A 393 -5.40 18.46 1.60
CA ASP A 393 -5.89 19.23 2.74
C ASP A 393 -5.69 18.55 4.10
N GLY A 394 -6.06 19.29 5.14
CA GLY A 394 -6.09 18.80 6.51
C GLY A 394 -4.71 18.44 7.08
N PRO A 395 -4.68 17.83 8.29
CA PRO A 395 -3.43 17.56 9.00
C PRO A 395 -2.50 16.54 8.33
N LEU A 396 -3.03 15.73 7.40
CA LEU A 396 -2.33 14.69 6.67
C LEU A 396 -1.99 15.09 5.24
N PHE A 397 -2.46 16.25 4.78
CA PHE A 397 -2.29 16.70 3.40
C PHE A 397 -2.87 15.69 2.39
N SER A 398 -4.11 15.24 2.60
CA SER A 398 -4.82 14.33 1.69
C SER A 398 -6.32 14.28 2.00
N LYS A 399 -7.14 14.59 1.00
CA LYS A 399 -8.61 14.40 1.03
C LYS A 399 -9.04 12.92 1.11
N ALA A 400 -8.13 11.97 0.87
CA ALA A 400 -8.42 10.54 1.01
C ALA A 400 -8.23 10.01 2.44
N ALA A 401 -7.79 10.87 3.36
CA ALA A 401 -7.50 10.53 4.75
C ALA A 401 -8.26 11.43 5.74
N GLY A 402 -8.44 10.96 6.98
CA GLY A 402 -9.27 11.66 7.97
C GLY A 402 -8.83 11.39 9.40
N VAL A 403 -9.17 12.31 10.32
CA VAL A 403 -8.65 12.33 11.71
C VAL A 403 -9.78 12.52 12.73
N GLY A 404 -9.70 11.84 13.90
CA GLY A 404 -10.62 12.01 15.02
C GLY A 404 -11.99 11.32 14.85
N PRO A 405 -12.99 11.60 15.72
CA PRO A 405 -14.27 10.88 15.73
C PRO A 405 -15.16 11.15 14.51
N LYS A 406 -15.07 12.35 13.91
CA LYS A 406 -15.69 12.66 12.61
C LYS A 406 -14.87 12.09 11.43
N GLY A 407 -13.57 11.86 11.64
CA GLY A 407 -12.71 10.91 10.92
C GLY A 407 -12.89 10.86 9.40
N LEU A 408 -13.17 9.66 8.91
CA LEU A 408 -13.37 9.28 7.51
C LEU A 408 -14.84 9.42 7.04
N ASP A 409 -15.68 10.09 7.83
CA ASP A 409 -17.14 10.08 7.69
C ASP A 409 -17.66 11.24 6.79
N ASN A 410 -16.75 11.90 6.05
CA ASN A 410 -17.08 12.89 5.01
C ASN A 410 -17.80 12.22 3.83
N SER A 411 -18.57 12.99 3.04
CA SER A 411 -19.17 12.49 1.80
C SER A 411 -18.09 11.92 0.89
N GLN A 412 -18.20 10.65 0.51
CA GLN A 412 -17.21 9.97 -0.32
C GLN A 412 -17.50 10.13 -1.82
N VAL A 413 -18.65 10.70 -2.15
CA VAL A 413 -19.06 11.11 -3.50
C VAL A 413 -19.20 12.63 -3.48
N GLU A 414 -18.65 13.27 -4.51
CA GLU A 414 -18.57 14.73 -4.61
C GLU A 414 -18.81 15.18 -6.06
N ARG A 415 -19.08 16.47 -6.27
CA ARG A 415 -19.35 17.06 -7.57
C ARG A 415 -18.38 18.21 -7.87
N MET A 416 -17.82 18.21 -9.08
CA MET A 416 -16.90 19.24 -9.57
C MET A 416 -17.29 19.73 -10.97
N LEU A 417 -16.85 20.94 -11.36
CA LEU A 417 -16.92 21.41 -12.74
C LEU A 417 -15.65 20.98 -13.45
N MET A 418 -15.76 20.24 -14.55
CA MET A 418 -14.57 19.85 -15.30
C MET A 418 -14.07 20.99 -16.19
N LYS A 419 -12.96 20.76 -16.90
CA LYS A 419 -12.32 21.75 -17.78
C LYS A 419 -13.27 22.35 -18.85
N ASP A 420 -14.28 21.60 -19.28
CA ASP A 420 -15.30 22.06 -20.22
C ASP A 420 -16.42 22.91 -19.58
N GLY A 421 -16.37 23.13 -18.26
CA GLY A 421 -17.38 23.85 -17.51
C GLY A 421 -18.60 23.01 -17.15
N GLU A 422 -18.68 21.76 -17.62
CA GLU A 422 -19.79 20.86 -17.33
C GLU A 422 -19.55 20.11 -16.01
N PRO A 423 -20.60 19.84 -15.22
CA PRO A 423 -20.45 19.12 -13.97
C PRO A 423 -20.08 17.65 -14.17
N ALA A 424 -19.36 17.08 -13.20
CA ALA A 424 -19.12 15.66 -13.08
C ALA A 424 -19.17 15.23 -11.61
N ILE A 425 -19.52 13.97 -11.38
CA ILE A 425 -19.54 13.35 -10.07
C ILE A 425 -18.34 12.42 -9.96
N TYR A 426 -17.69 12.39 -8.81
CA TYR A 426 -16.45 11.66 -8.59
C TYR A 426 -16.32 11.17 -7.15
N ASP A 427 -15.37 10.26 -6.91
CA ASP A 427 -15.04 9.81 -5.56
C ASP A 427 -14.10 10.83 -4.90
N ASN A 428 -14.53 11.45 -3.80
CA ASN A 428 -13.72 12.43 -3.09
C ASN A 428 -12.37 11.84 -2.64
N GLY A 429 -11.28 12.60 -2.84
CA GLY A 429 -9.92 12.16 -2.56
C GLY A 429 -9.27 11.30 -3.65
N PHE A 430 -9.94 11.07 -4.78
CA PHE A 430 -9.40 10.35 -5.94
C PHE A 430 -9.42 11.23 -7.18
N TYR A 431 -8.26 11.44 -7.80
CA TYR A 431 -8.13 12.39 -8.90
C TYR A 431 -7.32 11.82 -10.05
N ASN A 432 -7.71 12.15 -11.28
CA ASN A 432 -6.89 11.95 -12.47
C ASN A 432 -6.09 13.24 -12.69
N ILE A 433 -4.77 13.16 -12.49
CA ILE A 433 -3.88 14.32 -12.62
C ILE A 433 -3.09 14.31 -13.94
N GLY A 434 -3.40 13.38 -14.86
CA GLY A 434 -2.74 13.30 -16.16
C GLY A 434 -1.30 12.77 -16.11
N VAL A 435 -1.00 11.79 -15.25
CA VAL A 435 0.33 11.13 -15.19
C VAL A 435 0.57 10.23 -16.40
N ARG A 436 -0.45 9.46 -16.83
CA ARG A 436 -0.44 8.59 -18.02
C ARG A 436 -1.81 8.63 -18.71
N PRO A 437 -1.92 8.20 -19.98
CA PRO A 437 -3.21 7.95 -20.63
C PRO A 437 -4.08 6.98 -19.81
N THR A 438 -5.38 7.29 -19.67
CA THR A 438 -6.35 6.49 -18.90
C THR A 438 -6.44 5.02 -19.34
N ALA A 439 -6.17 4.73 -20.62
CA ALA A 439 -6.22 3.37 -21.16
C ALA A 439 -5.06 2.48 -20.65
N GLU A 440 -3.96 3.07 -20.18
CA GLU A 440 -2.82 2.31 -19.66
C GLU A 440 -3.02 1.89 -18.19
N ASP A 441 -3.79 2.66 -17.42
CA ASP A 441 -4.24 2.26 -16.10
C ASP A 441 -5.56 2.96 -15.77
N ILE A 442 -6.65 2.17 -15.73
CA ILE A 442 -7.99 2.66 -15.47
C ILE A 442 -8.18 3.15 -14.02
N GLY A 443 -7.29 2.76 -13.10
CA GLY A 443 -7.33 3.14 -11.70
C GLY A 443 -8.66 2.78 -11.02
N LEU A 444 -9.22 3.76 -10.30
CA LEU A 444 -10.52 3.66 -9.61
C LEU A 444 -11.69 3.35 -10.56
N GLY A 445 -11.55 3.66 -11.86
CA GLY A 445 -12.58 3.39 -12.86
C GLY A 445 -12.83 1.91 -13.14
N GLY A 446 -11.97 1.01 -12.66
CA GLY A 446 -12.10 -0.44 -12.87
C GLY A 446 -13.22 -1.11 -12.05
N THR A 447 -13.28 -2.43 -12.17
CA THR A 447 -14.17 -3.32 -11.41
C THR A 447 -13.36 -4.34 -10.62
N ASP A 448 -13.95 -4.87 -9.56
CA ASP A 448 -13.38 -6.02 -8.86
C ASP A 448 -13.62 -7.34 -9.63
N PRO A 449 -13.06 -8.48 -9.17
CA PRO A 449 -13.24 -9.77 -9.83
C PRO A 449 -14.70 -10.27 -9.89
N TYR A 450 -15.62 -9.68 -9.13
CA TYR A 450 -17.05 -10.01 -9.16
C TYR A 450 -17.85 -9.10 -10.11
N GLY A 451 -17.17 -8.17 -10.81
CA GLY A 451 -17.79 -7.22 -11.72
C GLY A 451 -18.39 -5.98 -11.04
N VAL A 452 -18.16 -5.79 -9.73
CA VAL A 452 -18.68 -4.61 -9.02
C VAL A 452 -17.71 -3.44 -9.20
N PRO A 453 -18.19 -2.22 -9.54
CA PRO A 453 -17.33 -1.05 -9.69
C PRO A 453 -16.49 -0.75 -8.44
N LEU A 454 -15.21 -0.42 -8.62
CA LEU A 454 -14.34 0.02 -7.51
C LEU A 454 -14.78 1.38 -6.97
N SER A 455 -15.12 2.32 -7.87
CA SER A 455 -15.68 3.63 -7.56
C SER A 455 -17.02 3.55 -6.82
N PHE A 456 -17.13 4.33 -5.75
CA PHE A 456 -18.39 4.54 -5.04
C PHE A 456 -19.38 5.37 -5.86
N THR A 457 -18.89 6.35 -6.62
CA THR A 457 -19.72 7.10 -7.57
C THR A 457 -20.37 6.17 -8.61
N LYS A 458 -19.60 5.27 -9.24
CA LYS A 458 -20.17 4.29 -10.19
C LYS A 458 -21.18 3.39 -9.51
N GLN A 459 -20.93 2.91 -8.29
CA GLN A 459 -21.91 2.11 -7.54
C GLN A 459 -23.20 2.89 -7.24
N TRP A 460 -23.09 4.16 -6.84
CA TRP A 460 -24.23 5.01 -6.51
C TRP A 460 -25.09 5.35 -7.73
N VAL A 461 -24.44 5.71 -8.84
CA VAL A 461 -25.09 6.08 -10.10
C VAL A 461 -25.75 4.88 -10.77
N THR A 462 -25.07 3.73 -10.84
CA THR A 462 -25.60 2.51 -11.49
C THR A 462 -26.58 1.72 -10.63
N GLY A 463 -26.70 2.05 -9.33
CA GLY A 463 -27.52 1.28 -8.38
C GLY A 463 -26.86 -0.01 -7.88
N GLN A 464 -25.64 -0.33 -8.30
CA GLN A 464 -24.86 -1.49 -7.82
C GLN A 464 -24.17 -1.24 -6.46
N ARG A 465 -24.89 -0.67 -5.49
CA ARG A 465 -24.33 -0.26 -4.20
C ARG A 465 -24.16 -1.44 -3.24
N VAL A 466 -22.97 -2.03 -3.28
CA VAL A 466 -22.59 -3.14 -2.39
C VAL A 466 -21.90 -2.63 -1.12
N ASP A 467 -21.10 -1.57 -1.26
CA ASP A 467 -20.34 -0.99 -0.15
C ASP A 467 -21.15 -0.03 0.71
N LYS A 468 -20.68 0.14 1.96
CA LYS A 468 -21.19 1.16 2.89
C LYS A 468 -20.36 2.43 2.75
N PHE A 469 -20.92 3.41 2.03
CA PHE A 469 -20.43 4.78 1.93
C PHE A 469 -21.60 5.74 2.02
N LYS A 470 -21.33 7.03 2.24
CA LYS A 470 -22.32 8.11 2.35
C LYS A 470 -22.25 9.00 1.12
N VAL A 471 -23.42 9.47 0.70
CA VAL A 471 -23.56 10.51 -0.31
C VAL A 471 -24.48 11.57 0.27
N LYS A 472 -24.00 12.81 0.32
CA LYS A 472 -24.79 13.93 0.81
C LYS A 472 -24.80 15.05 -0.23
N PRO A 473 -25.75 15.01 -1.18
CA PRO A 473 -25.78 15.97 -2.28
C PRO A 473 -25.85 17.43 -1.82
N CYS A 474 -26.51 17.72 -0.69
CA CYS A 474 -26.52 19.04 -0.06
C CYS A 474 -25.13 19.60 0.29
N GLU A 475 -24.14 18.74 0.54
CA GLU A 475 -22.77 19.11 0.90
C GLU A 475 -21.87 19.23 -0.34
N PHE A 476 -22.41 19.03 -1.55
CA PHE A 476 -21.60 19.08 -2.75
C PHE A 476 -20.96 20.46 -2.97
N GLU A 477 -19.66 20.45 -3.25
CA GLU A 477 -18.82 21.64 -3.45
C GLU A 477 -19.33 22.47 -4.65
N VAL A 478 -19.66 21.80 -5.75
CA VAL A 478 -20.30 22.45 -6.90
C VAL A 478 -21.81 22.31 -6.82
N PRO A 479 -22.55 23.43 -6.70
CA PRO A 479 -23.96 23.36 -6.38
C PRO A 479 -24.86 23.00 -7.57
N PHE A 480 -26.02 22.41 -7.30
CA PHE A 480 -27.03 22.06 -8.31
C PHE A 480 -28.38 22.77 -8.08
N PRO A 481 -29.23 22.90 -9.12
CA PRO A 481 -30.55 23.54 -8.97
C PRO A 481 -31.39 22.86 -7.89
N GLY A 482 -31.85 23.64 -6.91
CA GLY A 482 -32.69 23.15 -5.80
C GLY A 482 -31.94 22.54 -4.61
N GLN A 483 -30.60 22.61 -4.56
CA GLN A 483 -29.80 22.05 -3.46
C GLN A 483 -30.20 22.56 -2.07
N GLU A 484 -30.45 23.87 -1.93
CA GLU A 484 -30.88 24.47 -0.65
C GLU A 484 -32.26 23.96 -0.19
N ALA A 485 -33.14 23.60 -1.14
CA ALA A 485 -34.50 23.12 -0.87
C ALA A 485 -34.59 21.60 -0.64
N ALA A 486 -33.55 20.83 -1.01
CA ALA A 486 -33.56 19.37 -0.99
C ALA A 486 -33.56 18.73 0.41
N GLY A 487 -33.21 19.52 1.45
CA GLY A 487 -32.79 18.96 2.73
C GLY A 487 -31.46 18.22 2.64
N CYS A 488 -30.85 17.89 3.79
CA CYS A 488 -29.48 17.37 3.85
C CYS A 488 -29.36 15.95 4.43
N SER A 489 -30.35 15.10 4.14
CA SER A 489 -30.27 13.67 4.47
C SER A 489 -29.36 12.92 3.49
N GLU A 490 -28.91 11.73 3.90
CA GLU A 490 -28.13 10.87 2.99
C GLU A 490 -28.97 10.48 1.77
N ASP A 491 -28.34 10.51 0.59
CA ASP A 491 -28.94 10.23 -0.71
C ASP A 491 -30.15 11.14 -1.12
N SER A 492 -30.47 12.21 -0.38
CA SER A 492 -31.62 13.06 -0.74
C SER A 492 -31.33 13.98 -1.92
N LEU A 493 -32.23 13.94 -2.91
CA LEU A 493 -32.25 14.80 -4.08
C LEU A 493 -33.64 15.46 -4.21
N PRO A 494 -33.73 16.70 -4.74
CA PRO A 494 -34.99 17.29 -5.15
C PRO A 494 -35.75 16.38 -6.12
N GLU A 495 -37.09 16.41 -6.06
CA GLU A 495 -37.94 15.71 -7.02
C GLU A 495 -37.64 16.20 -8.45
N GLY A 496 -37.47 15.26 -9.40
CA GLY A 496 -37.18 15.57 -10.80
C GLY A 496 -35.71 15.86 -11.13
N LEU A 497 -34.80 15.91 -10.15
CA LEU A 497 -33.37 16.05 -10.41
C LEU A 497 -32.70 14.68 -10.59
N ASP A 498 -32.17 14.44 -11.78
CA ASP A 498 -31.37 13.25 -12.07
C ASP A 498 -29.87 13.58 -12.11
N LEU A 499 -29.22 13.56 -10.94
CA LEU A 499 -27.76 13.64 -10.88
C LEU A 499 -27.09 12.37 -11.42
N LYS A 500 -27.81 11.24 -11.52
CA LYS A 500 -27.22 9.96 -11.91
C LYS A 500 -26.99 9.84 -13.42
N SER A 501 -27.61 10.69 -14.24
CA SER A 501 -27.24 10.82 -15.66
C SER A 501 -26.06 11.77 -15.91
N GLN A 502 -25.53 12.45 -14.87
CA GLN A 502 -24.34 13.28 -15.04
C GLN A 502 -23.10 12.44 -15.33
N ARG A 503 -22.12 13.08 -15.97
CA ARG A 503 -20.80 12.50 -16.22
C ARG A 503 -20.17 12.01 -14.92
N ILE A 504 -19.55 10.84 -14.98
CA ILE A 504 -18.69 10.32 -13.92
C ILE A 504 -17.23 10.59 -14.30
N ALA A 505 -16.43 11.12 -13.38
CA ALA A 505 -15.01 11.40 -13.58
C ALA A 505 -14.15 10.58 -12.60
N VAL A 506 -13.91 9.30 -12.93
CA VAL A 506 -13.18 8.36 -12.04
C VAL A 506 -12.19 7.46 -12.78
N ASN A 507 -12.17 7.47 -14.11
CA ASN A 507 -11.23 6.70 -14.90
C ASN A 507 -9.85 7.39 -14.89
N GLY A 508 -8.80 6.60 -14.64
CA GLY A 508 -7.45 7.12 -14.43
C GLY A 508 -7.31 7.93 -13.13
N ALA A 509 -8.29 7.84 -12.23
CA ALA A 509 -8.25 8.49 -10.93
C ALA A 509 -7.59 7.59 -9.89
N PHE A 510 -6.73 8.18 -9.07
CA PHE A 510 -6.00 7.48 -8.02
C PHE A 510 -6.10 8.21 -6.70
N LYS A 511 -5.98 7.44 -5.62
CA LYS A 511 -6.00 7.96 -4.26
C LYS A 511 -4.97 9.07 -4.07
N THR A 512 -5.39 10.19 -3.50
CA THR A 512 -4.48 11.26 -3.08
C THR A 512 -3.56 10.77 -1.96
N PRO A 513 -2.24 10.70 -2.16
CA PRO A 513 -1.33 10.22 -1.12
C PRO A 513 -1.18 11.25 0.01
N ILE A 514 -0.94 10.74 1.22
CA ILE A 514 -0.53 11.54 2.39
C ILE A 514 0.87 12.13 2.11
N LEU A 515 1.07 13.43 2.33
CA LEU A 515 2.37 14.08 2.03
C LEU A 515 3.36 14.09 3.22
N ARG A 516 2.99 13.54 4.36
CA ARG A 516 3.92 13.37 5.49
C ARG A 516 5.05 12.42 5.11
N ASN A 517 6.27 12.81 5.41
CA ASN A 517 7.51 12.10 5.03
C ASN A 517 7.70 11.93 3.51
N ILE A 518 7.04 12.71 2.67
CA ILE A 518 7.12 12.56 1.20
C ILE A 518 8.55 12.68 0.65
N ALA A 519 9.43 13.42 1.34
CA ALA A 519 10.83 13.52 0.97
C ALA A 519 11.64 12.22 1.20
N LEU A 520 11.06 11.20 1.85
CA LEU A 520 11.68 9.91 2.11
C LEU A 520 11.16 8.78 1.22
N THR A 521 10.15 9.02 0.39
CA THR A 521 9.42 7.97 -0.34
C THR A 521 9.46 8.10 -1.87
N PRO A 522 10.61 8.41 -2.51
CA PRO A 522 10.73 8.24 -3.95
C PRO A 522 10.78 6.75 -4.34
N PRO A 523 10.49 6.39 -5.61
CA PRO A 523 10.01 7.29 -6.67
C PRO A 523 8.54 7.71 -6.47
N TYR A 524 8.09 8.71 -7.22
CA TYR A 524 6.79 9.38 -7.00
C TYR A 524 5.72 9.01 -8.03
N PHE A 525 4.45 9.21 -7.61
CA PHE A 525 3.21 8.79 -8.28
C PHE A 525 2.97 7.28 -8.28
N HIS A 526 1.76 6.87 -8.69
CA HIS A 526 1.35 5.47 -8.76
C HIS A 526 2.17 4.66 -9.78
N ASN A 527 2.84 5.31 -10.74
CA ASN A 527 3.74 4.66 -11.70
C ASN A 527 5.23 4.82 -11.35
N GLY A 528 5.57 5.54 -10.28
CA GLY A 528 6.97 5.81 -9.93
C GLY A 528 7.74 6.60 -10.98
N GLY A 529 7.08 7.32 -11.90
CA GLY A 529 7.72 7.92 -13.07
C GLY A 529 8.58 9.17 -12.82
N GLN A 530 8.63 9.66 -11.57
CA GLN A 530 9.47 10.80 -11.16
C GLN A 530 10.43 10.38 -10.05
N ALA A 531 11.70 10.74 -10.18
CA ALA A 531 12.74 10.43 -9.21
C ALA A 531 12.84 11.45 -8.07
N SER A 532 12.38 12.69 -8.25
CA SER A 532 12.56 13.76 -7.25
C SER A 532 11.33 14.64 -7.04
N LEU A 533 11.26 15.27 -5.85
CA LEU A 533 10.22 16.27 -5.54
C LEU A 533 10.27 17.46 -6.50
N ALA A 534 11.46 17.85 -6.97
CA ALA A 534 11.61 18.89 -7.98
C ALA A 534 10.92 18.50 -9.29
N GLN A 535 11.04 17.24 -9.72
CA GLN A 535 10.34 16.72 -10.89
C GLN A 535 8.81 16.67 -10.69
N VAL A 536 8.35 16.32 -9.49
CA VAL A 536 6.91 16.37 -9.12
C VAL A 536 6.37 17.80 -9.18
N VAL A 537 7.08 18.77 -8.60
CA VAL A 537 6.67 20.18 -8.64
C VAL A 537 6.66 20.70 -10.08
N ALA A 538 7.67 20.35 -10.90
CA ALA A 538 7.70 20.71 -12.31
C ALA A 538 6.52 20.09 -13.09
N PHE A 539 6.11 18.87 -12.76
CA PHE A 539 4.93 18.21 -13.34
C PHE A 539 3.64 19.00 -13.09
N TYR A 540 3.40 19.40 -11.84
CA TYR A 540 2.22 20.22 -11.53
C TYR A 540 2.34 21.62 -12.14
N ASN A 541 3.54 22.22 -12.17
CA ASN A 541 3.73 23.56 -12.73
C ASN A 541 3.37 23.66 -14.22
N ARG A 542 3.61 22.59 -15.00
CA ARG A 542 3.20 22.50 -16.41
C ARG A 542 1.77 22.01 -16.64
N GLY A 543 1.02 21.66 -15.58
CA GLY A 543 -0.37 21.21 -15.66
C GLY A 543 -0.55 19.71 -15.95
N GLY A 544 0.41 18.89 -15.55
CA GLY A 544 0.44 17.45 -15.81
C GLY A 544 0.95 17.10 -17.21
N ASP A 545 1.03 15.80 -17.51
CA ASP A 545 1.69 15.28 -18.73
C ASP A 545 0.71 14.91 -19.86
N PHE A 546 -0.51 14.51 -19.49
CA PHE A 546 -1.55 14.08 -20.43
C PHE A 546 -2.88 14.77 -20.15
N SER A 547 -3.44 15.45 -21.16
CA SER A 547 -4.80 15.99 -21.08
C SER A 547 -5.83 14.94 -21.46
N ASN A 548 -6.94 14.86 -20.73
CA ASN A 548 -8.09 14.02 -21.04
C ASN A 548 -9.37 14.61 -20.41
N PRO A 549 -10.58 14.19 -20.83
CA PRO A 549 -11.84 14.76 -20.33
C PRO A 549 -12.12 14.53 -18.84
N GLU A 550 -11.47 13.55 -18.21
CA GLU A 550 -11.63 13.22 -16.79
C GLU A 550 -10.50 13.78 -15.92
N LYS A 551 -9.51 14.47 -16.51
CA LYS A 551 -8.44 15.12 -15.75
C LYS A 551 -9.04 16.20 -14.85
N ASP A 552 -8.60 16.22 -13.61
CA ASP A 552 -9.01 17.20 -12.62
C ASP A 552 -8.77 18.64 -13.15
N PRO A 553 -9.79 19.52 -13.06
CA PRO A 553 -9.77 20.86 -13.63
C PRO A 553 -8.73 21.80 -12.99
N ASP A 554 -8.27 21.53 -11.76
CA ASP A 554 -7.26 22.35 -11.11
C ASP A 554 -5.84 22.03 -11.57
N VAL A 555 -5.63 20.89 -12.24
CA VAL A 555 -4.33 20.49 -12.80
C VAL A 555 -4.09 21.22 -14.12
N THR A 556 -3.70 22.48 -13.98
CA THR A 556 -3.43 23.46 -15.04
C THR A 556 -2.05 24.08 -14.87
N ARG A 557 -1.56 24.83 -15.87
CA ARG A 557 -0.27 25.52 -15.77
C ARG A 557 -0.31 26.55 -14.64
N LEU A 558 0.59 26.43 -13.67
CA LEU A 558 0.60 27.26 -12.45
C LEU A 558 1.44 28.53 -12.59
N GLY A 559 2.39 28.56 -13.53
CA GLY A 559 3.27 29.70 -13.76
C GLY A 559 4.17 30.02 -12.56
N LEU A 560 4.56 29.01 -11.78
CA LEU A 560 5.50 29.14 -10.67
C LEU A 560 6.90 29.46 -11.21
N THR A 561 7.52 30.49 -10.62
CA THR A 561 8.94 30.80 -10.81
C THR A 561 9.81 29.69 -10.21
N GLN A 562 11.09 29.60 -10.62
CA GLN A 562 12.01 28.62 -10.03
C GLN A 562 12.10 28.75 -8.50
N THR A 563 12.18 29.99 -7.99
CA THR A 563 12.21 30.26 -6.55
C THR A 563 10.94 29.76 -5.83
N GLU A 564 9.76 29.91 -6.43
CA GLU A 564 8.52 29.38 -5.86
C GLU A 564 8.52 27.85 -5.83
N GLN A 565 9.01 27.21 -6.90
CA GLN A 565 9.15 25.75 -6.95
C GLN A 565 10.14 25.23 -5.89
N ASP A 566 11.29 25.89 -5.73
CA ASP A 566 12.31 25.52 -4.74
C ASP A 566 11.79 25.70 -3.30
N ASN A 567 11.07 26.80 -3.04
CA ASN A 567 10.43 27.02 -1.74
C ASN A 567 9.36 25.94 -1.46
N LEU A 568 8.57 25.55 -2.47
CA LEU A 568 7.57 24.48 -2.35
C LEU A 568 8.24 23.14 -2.00
N VAL A 569 9.34 22.77 -2.66
CA VAL A 569 10.13 21.58 -2.30
C VAL A 569 10.64 21.67 -0.86
N ALA A 570 11.13 22.84 -0.43
CA ALA A 570 11.59 23.03 0.94
C ALA A 570 10.45 22.81 1.95
N PHE A 571 9.23 23.29 1.65
CA PHE A 571 8.05 23.02 2.47
C PHE A 571 7.72 21.52 2.55
N LEU A 572 7.74 20.79 1.44
CA LEU A 572 7.49 19.35 1.45
C LEU A 572 8.54 18.58 2.29
N GLN A 573 9.81 19.01 2.25
CA GLN A 573 10.86 18.47 3.13
C GLN A 573 10.64 18.77 4.62
N SER A 574 9.89 19.83 4.95
CA SER A 574 9.54 20.18 6.33
C SER A 574 8.49 19.24 6.95
N LEU A 575 7.85 18.38 6.13
CA LEU A 575 6.86 17.39 6.54
C LEU A 575 7.49 16.05 6.96
N THR A 576 8.83 15.99 7.05
CA THR A 576 9.57 14.79 7.46
C THR A 576 9.76 14.75 8.97
N ASP A 577 9.38 13.63 9.58
CA ASP A 577 9.61 13.34 10.99
C ASP A 577 10.96 12.63 11.15
N ASP A 578 11.83 13.18 12.00
CA ASP A 578 13.16 12.61 12.23
C ASP A 578 13.10 11.20 12.82
N ARG A 579 12.03 10.82 13.52
CA ARG A 579 11.87 9.45 14.03
C ARG A 579 11.72 8.46 12.89
N VAL A 580 10.98 8.82 11.83
CA VAL A 580 10.85 8.00 10.62
C VAL A 580 12.18 7.92 9.89
N ARG A 581 12.82 9.07 9.69
CA ARG A 581 14.10 9.19 8.96
C ARG A 581 15.23 8.37 9.60
N CYS A 582 15.19 8.22 10.92
CA CYS A 582 16.20 7.53 11.71
C CYS A 582 15.71 6.18 12.28
N SER A 583 14.59 5.62 11.82
CA SER A 583 14.02 4.37 12.35
C SER A 583 13.91 4.32 13.89
N ARG A 584 13.61 5.45 14.54
CA ARG A 584 13.39 5.53 16.00
C ARG A 584 11.99 5.08 16.33
N ALA A 585 11.79 4.62 17.57
CA ALA A 585 10.47 4.22 18.03
C ALA A 585 9.38 5.27 17.70
N PRO A 586 8.22 4.85 17.16
CA PRO A 586 7.79 3.46 16.96
C PRO A 586 8.22 2.82 15.61
N PHE A 587 9.09 3.46 14.84
CA PHE A 587 9.54 3.02 13.50
C PHE A 587 10.76 2.10 13.51
N ASP A 588 11.20 1.66 14.68
CA ASP A 588 12.24 0.64 14.83
C ASP A 588 11.74 -0.72 14.34
N HIS A 589 12.65 -1.60 13.92
CA HIS A 589 12.27 -2.81 13.18
C HIS A 589 13.25 -3.99 13.34
N PRO A 590 12.76 -5.24 13.16
CA PRO A 590 13.61 -6.40 12.93
C PRO A 590 14.50 -6.25 11.69
N GLU A 591 15.50 -7.11 11.59
CA GLU A 591 16.32 -7.21 10.38
C GLU A 591 15.49 -7.71 9.19
N LEU A 592 15.90 -7.31 7.98
CA LEU A 592 15.27 -7.73 6.75
C LEU A 592 16.32 -8.02 5.68
N LEU A 593 16.22 -9.17 5.01
CA LEU A 593 16.97 -9.42 3.77
C LEU A 593 16.15 -9.01 2.56
N VAL A 594 16.53 -7.93 1.90
CA VAL A 594 15.83 -7.44 0.70
C VAL A 594 16.56 -7.90 -0.57
N PRO A 595 15.85 -8.44 -1.57
CA PRO A 595 16.46 -8.66 -2.88
C PRO A 595 16.72 -7.32 -3.57
N ASP A 596 17.77 -7.22 -4.36
CA ASP A 596 18.14 -6.02 -5.12
C ASP A 596 18.67 -6.49 -6.49
N GLY A 597 17.72 -6.95 -7.30
CA GLY A 597 17.99 -7.70 -8.51
C GLY A 597 18.61 -9.08 -8.31
N HIS A 598 19.14 -9.65 -9.39
CA HIS A 598 19.77 -10.96 -9.41
C HIS A 598 21.28 -10.89 -9.68
N LYS A 599 21.97 -11.97 -9.31
CA LYS A 599 23.40 -12.20 -9.56
C LYS A 599 23.60 -12.73 -10.98
N PRO A 600 24.35 -12.04 -11.86
CA PRO A 600 24.59 -12.50 -13.22
C PRO A 600 25.23 -13.90 -13.25
N GLY A 601 24.67 -14.81 -14.04
CA GLY A 601 25.20 -16.17 -14.23
C GLY A 601 25.13 -17.09 -13.00
N VAL A 602 24.45 -16.68 -11.92
CA VAL A 602 24.28 -17.51 -10.71
C VAL A 602 22.85 -18.03 -10.67
N TYR A 603 22.70 -19.35 -10.75
CA TYR A 603 21.41 -20.01 -10.84
C TYR A 603 21.05 -20.72 -9.53
N LYS A 604 19.77 -20.68 -9.17
CA LYS A 604 19.16 -21.54 -8.16
C LYS A 604 19.09 -22.97 -8.69
N LYS A 605 18.92 -23.94 -7.79
CA LYS A 605 18.77 -25.36 -8.16
C LYS A 605 17.58 -25.64 -9.08
N ASP A 606 16.58 -24.77 -9.07
CA ASP A 606 15.39 -24.84 -9.90
C ASP A 606 15.52 -24.06 -11.22
N GLY A 607 16.73 -23.61 -11.58
CA GLY A 607 17.02 -22.94 -12.85
C GLY A 607 16.72 -21.44 -12.88
N ARG A 608 16.08 -20.87 -11.85
CA ARG A 608 15.86 -19.42 -11.75
C ARG A 608 17.16 -18.69 -11.42
N LEU A 609 17.26 -17.41 -11.76
CA LEU A 609 18.41 -16.60 -11.36
C LEU A 609 18.39 -16.34 -9.85
N ALA A 610 19.57 -16.31 -9.22
CA ALA A 610 19.70 -16.14 -7.78
C ALA A 610 19.66 -14.66 -7.39
N ASP A 611 18.91 -14.33 -6.34
CA ASP A 611 18.83 -12.97 -5.82
C ASP A 611 20.19 -12.43 -5.36
N LYS A 612 20.44 -11.16 -5.63
CA LYS A 612 21.43 -10.37 -4.89
C LYS A 612 20.73 -9.82 -3.65
N LEU A 613 21.02 -10.40 -2.49
CA LEU A 613 20.40 -9.98 -1.23
C LEU A 613 21.20 -8.89 -0.54
N ARG A 614 20.49 -7.96 0.10
CA ARG A 614 21.04 -6.93 0.98
C ARG A 614 20.44 -7.05 2.36
N THR A 615 21.26 -6.80 3.36
CA THR A 615 20.82 -6.88 4.76
C THR A 615 20.51 -5.49 5.27
N LEU A 616 19.26 -5.28 5.67
CA LEU A 616 18.85 -4.21 6.54
C LEU A 616 18.98 -4.73 7.98
N SER A 617 19.91 -4.17 8.75
CA SER A 617 20.12 -4.57 10.15
C SER A 617 18.87 -4.28 11.00
N ALA A 618 18.68 -5.05 12.07
CA ALA A 618 17.67 -4.72 13.07
C ALA A 618 18.03 -3.40 13.76
N THR A 619 17.02 -2.61 14.09
CA THR A 619 17.16 -1.33 14.77
C THR A 619 16.31 -1.35 16.04
N GLY A 620 16.87 -0.93 17.17
CA GLY A 620 16.15 -0.79 18.44
C GLY A 620 15.46 0.56 18.58
N ALA A 621 14.76 0.79 19.69
CA ALA A 621 13.94 1.98 19.92
C ALA A 621 14.69 3.33 19.76
N ALA A 622 16.02 3.35 19.99
CA ALA A 622 16.85 4.55 19.83
C ALA A 622 17.08 4.96 18.37
N GLY A 623 16.78 4.07 17.42
CA GLY A 623 17.00 4.26 15.99
C GLY A 623 18.46 4.22 15.58
N ASP A 624 18.69 4.66 14.34
CA ASP A 624 20.01 4.84 13.76
C ASP A 624 20.73 6.05 14.41
N ALA A 625 22.06 6.00 14.44
CA ALA A 625 22.88 7.15 14.82
C ALA A 625 22.59 8.34 13.90
N SER A 626 22.71 9.57 14.42
CA SER A 626 22.31 10.80 13.69
C SER A 626 22.95 10.96 12.31
N GLY A 627 24.22 10.55 12.16
CA GLY A 627 24.94 10.57 10.88
C GLY A 627 24.64 9.39 9.95
N SER A 628 23.74 8.48 10.33
CA SER A 628 23.37 7.29 9.56
C SER A 628 21.90 7.28 9.15
N CYS A 629 21.12 8.26 9.59
CA CYS A 629 19.73 8.44 9.18
C CYS A 629 19.61 8.73 7.67
N LEU A 630 18.44 8.45 7.11
CA LEU A 630 18.17 8.75 5.69
C LEU A 630 18.32 10.24 5.38
N ALA A 631 18.71 10.55 4.14
CA ALA A 631 18.75 11.92 3.65
C ALA A 631 17.31 12.44 3.44
N ASN A 632 17.02 13.64 3.93
CA ASN A 632 15.75 14.33 3.68
C ASN A 632 15.76 15.06 2.32
N ALA A 633 16.18 14.35 1.27
CA ALA A 633 16.49 14.95 -0.02
C ALA A 633 15.25 15.06 -0.93
N GLY A 634 14.32 14.11 -0.84
CA GLY A 634 13.24 13.99 -1.82
C GLY A 634 13.76 13.60 -3.21
N ASP A 635 14.82 12.79 -3.27
CA ASP A 635 15.45 12.32 -4.50
C ASP A 635 15.83 10.84 -4.38
N LEU A 636 15.39 10.03 -5.36
CA LEU A 636 15.60 8.59 -5.41
C LEU A 636 17.08 8.21 -5.32
N PHE A 637 17.96 8.91 -6.03
CA PHE A 637 19.37 8.55 -6.15
C PHE A 637 20.22 9.04 -4.98
N GLU A 638 19.75 10.05 -4.25
CA GLU A 638 20.27 10.40 -2.91
C GLU A 638 19.86 9.33 -1.87
N ILE A 639 18.61 8.86 -1.89
CA ILE A 639 18.11 7.87 -0.91
C ILE A 639 18.66 6.46 -1.18
N ALA A 640 18.68 6.03 -2.45
CA ALA A 640 19.17 4.72 -2.86
C ALA A 640 20.68 4.54 -2.61
N ARG A 641 21.45 5.63 -2.53
CA ARG A 641 22.90 5.61 -2.25
C ARG A 641 23.23 4.87 -0.97
N ASN A 642 22.47 5.12 0.10
CA ASN A 642 22.66 4.50 1.41
C ASN A 642 22.32 3.01 1.40
N ILE A 643 21.41 2.59 0.52
CA ILE A 643 21.06 1.18 0.34
C ILE A 643 22.20 0.46 -0.39
N ASN A 644 22.86 1.13 -1.34
CA ASN A 644 23.96 0.66 -2.19
C ASN A 644 25.33 0.56 -1.50
N GLY A 645 25.42 0.87 -0.20
CA GLY A 645 26.71 0.88 0.50
C GLY A 645 27.66 1.95 -0.06
N LEU A 646 27.13 2.96 -0.76
CA LEU A 646 27.89 4.12 -1.19
C LEU A 646 27.98 5.09 0.01
N PRO A 647 29.15 5.70 0.26
CA PRO A 647 29.28 6.67 1.34
C PRO A 647 28.27 7.81 1.17
N LEU A 648 27.66 8.23 2.28
CA LEU A 648 26.89 9.46 2.36
C LEU A 648 27.75 10.61 1.82
N LYS A 649 27.17 11.47 0.97
CA LYS A 649 27.85 12.73 0.66
C LYS A 649 27.97 13.53 1.97
N PRO A 650 29.13 14.15 2.24
CA PRO A 650 29.37 14.90 3.47
C PRO A 650 28.39 16.06 3.68
#